data_AF-A0A255TNI8-F1
#
_entry.id   AF-A0A255TNI8-F1
#
_cell.length_a   1.000
_cell.length_b   1.000
_cell.length_c   1.000
_cell.angle_alpha   90.00
_cell.angle_beta   90.00
_cell.angle_gamma   90.00
#
_symmetry.space_group_name_H-M   'P 1'
#
loop_
_entity.id
_entity.type
_entity.pdbx_description
1 polymer ?
#
loop_
_entity_poly.entity_id
_entity_poly.type
_entity_poly.pdbx_seq_one_letter_code
_entity_poly.pdbx_strand_id
1 'polypeptide(L)'
;MLVALTSHAQDPNFHIYLCFGQSNMEGNARYEQQDLEGVDKRFLSMASMDDEKLGWKKGQWHRAVPPLCRPYTGLTPADYFGRSMVARTPENIRIGVINVAIGGCGIELFDKVNYASYLEKQPLWMKNMTKDYDDNPYARLVELAKIAQRDGVIKGILMLQGETNTGQQDWPEKVKKVYENLLADLNLKAADVPLVAGEVVGKEVGGQCAAHNPIINKLPEVIPTAHVVSSKDCPCAKDFLHYTAEGYRIIGRRFAEKVMEIENGFQNPMMWADVPDPDVIRVGDDYWLVSTTMHLMPGAPVMHSKDLVNWRVASYVFPSLHDSPKYDLKEGTVYGRGQWATSIRYKDGLYYLYFSPNEAPWQGYVYTTKDPREGWTLAHRIPHFHDASLFFDDDGRAYVFYGTGEMKELNPDLSGVKEGGLAGKVFERDSTETGLLEGSRFIKHNGKYYLIMISWPSGGARRQVCYRADNIMGPYEKKVILLSKFGGFPYAGQGTIVDDGKGNWYGVIFQDRGGCGRVLTLMPCTWKDGWPMLGDENGLIPTTMGKPMAGYTGGEIVSSDEFDSSMLNINWQWNHNPVAEGWSLTKRPGYMRLKTTRVVDNLYLAPNTMTQRMEGPCCTASVKIDIEKMKDGDVCGFSAFNGDAGVVKVLKEGKKWVVVADEENVELTDKDKRVTNVRIKEVFRKEINKPKSVYFRIDADFRPGKDLATLYYSMDGNNWTPLLKDYKMIFDYRRFFMGSKFAIFNYATKKTGGYVDVDWFRYERLKIED
;
A
#
# COMPACT_ATOMS: atom_id res chain seq x y z
N MET A 1 -11.57 -43.37 -38.34
CA MET A 1 -12.26 -42.09 -38.13
C MET A 1 -11.89 -41.61 -36.74
N LEU A 2 -10.88 -40.75 -36.62
CA LEU A 2 -10.46 -40.16 -35.34
C LEU A 2 -11.44 -39.04 -35.02
N VAL A 3 -12.26 -39.20 -33.97
CA VAL A 3 -13.04 -38.08 -33.42
C VAL A 3 -12.15 -37.38 -32.41
N ALA A 4 -11.61 -36.22 -32.81
CA ALA A 4 -10.99 -35.29 -31.90
C ALA A 4 -12.08 -34.74 -30.96
N LEU A 5 -12.09 -35.20 -29.71
CA LEU A 5 -12.81 -34.56 -28.63
C LEU A 5 -12.15 -33.20 -28.38
N THR A 6 -12.72 -32.14 -28.93
CA THR A 6 -12.40 -30.76 -28.57
C THR A 6 -12.75 -30.56 -27.10
N SER A 7 -11.73 -30.55 -26.23
CA SER A 7 -11.85 -30.11 -24.84
C SER A 7 -12.40 -28.68 -24.84
N HIS A 8 -13.63 -28.50 -24.35
CA HIS A 8 -14.15 -27.16 -24.10
C HIS A 8 -13.28 -26.54 -23.01
N ALA A 9 -12.72 -25.37 -23.26
CA ALA A 9 -11.92 -24.65 -22.29
C ALA A 9 -12.80 -24.26 -21.09
N GLN A 10 -12.32 -24.52 -19.87
CA GLN A 10 -12.88 -23.99 -18.62
C GLN A 10 -13.00 -22.46 -18.70
N ASP A 11 -14.07 -21.85 -18.18
CA ASP A 11 -14.13 -20.39 -18.04
C ASP A 11 -13.06 -19.96 -17.03
N PRO A 12 -11.97 -19.29 -17.47
CA PRO A 12 -10.90 -18.89 -16.56
C PRO A 12 -11.37 -17.83 -15.55
N ASN A 13 -12.52 -17.18 -15.80
CA ASN A 13 -13.09 -16.17 -14.92
C ASN A 13 -14.10 -16.75 -13.93
N PHE A 14 -14.30 -18.08 -13.89
CA PHE A 14 -15.12 -18.72 -12.85
C PHE A 14 -14.21 -19.47 -11.86
N HIS A 15 -13.89 -18.81 -10.76
CA HIS A 15 -13.00 -19.34 -9.73
C HIS A 15 -13.80 -20.17 -8.74
N ILE A 16 -13.43 -21.44 -8.57
CA ILE A 16 -14.15 -22.42 -7.75
C ILE A 16 -13.29 -22.85 -6.56
N TYR A 17 -13.92 -22.92 -5.39
CA TYR A 17 -13.29 -23.35 -4.15
C TYR A 17 -14.02 -24.56 -3.57
N LEU A 18 -13.27 -25.61 -3.25
CA LEU A 18 -13.82 -26.82 -2.62
C LEU A 18 -13.80 -26.64 -1.11
N CYS A 19 -14.92 -26.89 -0.44
CA CYS A 19 -15.03 -26.76 1.02
C CYS A 19 -15.35 -28.13 1.61
N PHE A 20 -14.55 -28.57 2.59
CA PHE A 20 -14.80 -29.82 3.30
C PHE A 20 -14.43 -29.73 4.78
N GLY A 21 -14.97 -30.63 5.59
CA GLY A 21 -14.67 -30.67 7.01
C GLY A 21 -15.82 -31.20 7.83
N GLN A 22 -15.88 -30.75 9.09
CA GLN A 22 -16.83 -31.26 10.08
C GLN A 22 -17.87 -30.20 10.46
N SER A 23 -18.30 -30.19 11.72
CA SER A 23 -19.40 -29.38 12.23
C SER A 23 -19.23 -27.87 12.02
N ASN A 24 -18.01 -27.33 12.15
CA ASN A 24 -17.76 -25.91 11.83
C ASN A 24 -17.76 -25.61 10.32
N MET A 25 -17.35 -26.53 9.43
CA MET A 25 -17.50 -26.31 7.99
C MET A 25 -18.96 -26.51 7.52
N GLU A 26 -19.68 -27.42 8.19
CA GLU A 26 -21.08 -27.72 7.92
C GLU A 26 -22.00 -26.54 8.25
N GLY A 27 -21.67 -25.78 9.30
CA GLY A 27 -22.39 -24.59 9.72
C GLY A 27 -23.46 -24.91 10.76
N ASN A 28 -23.08 -24.82 12.04
CA ASN A 28 -24.00 -25.10 13.16
C ASN A 28 -24.96 -23.93 13.48
N ALA A 29 -24.48 -22.68 13.38
CA ALA A 29 -25.25 -21.53 13.80
C ALA A 29 -26.34 -21.20 12.78
N ARG A 30 -27.55 -20.89 13.25
CA ARG A 30 -28.62 -20.40 12.36
C ARG A 30 -28.18 -19.09 11.72
N TYR A 31 -28.39 -18.98 10.41
CA TYR A 31 -28.24 -17.72 9.70
C TYR A 31 -29.33 -16.72 10.13
N GLU A 32 -29.01 -15.44 10.05
CA GLU A 32 -29.86 -14.30 10.41
C GLU A 32 -30.35 -13.58 9.14
N GLN A 33 -31.26 -12.61 9.28
CA GLN A 33 -31.83 -11.90 8.12
C GLN A 33 -30.76 -11.26 7.22
N GLN A 34 -29.71 -10.68 7.83
CA GLN A 34 -28.59 -10.09 7.10
C GLN A 34 -27.82 -11.09 6.21
N ASP A 35 -27.88 -12.38 6.53
CA ASP A 35 -27.22 -13.43 5.75
C ASP A 35 -28.07 -13.85 4.54
N LEU A 36 -29.34 -13.46 4.45
CA LEU A 36 -30.21 -13.79 3.32
C LEU A 36 -30.21 -12.71 2.25
N GLU A 37 -29.72 -11.52 2.59
CA GLU A 37 -29.77 -10.34 1.74
C GLU A 37 -28.40 -10.05 1.10
N GLY A 38 -28.41 -9.26 0.01
CA GLY A 38 -27.18 -8.71 -0.58
C GLY A 38 -26.19 -9.72 -1.19
N VAL A 39 -26.59 -10.97 -1.45
CA VAL A 39 -25.69 -11.96 -2.10
C VAL A 39 -25.44 -11.57 -3.56
N ASP A 40 -24.21 -11.27 -3.95
CA ASP A 40 -23.87 -10.97 -5.34
C ASP A 40 -24.29 -12.15 -6.26
N LYS A 41 -24.87 -11.86 -7.43
CA LYS A 41 -25.22 -12.87 -8.44
C LYS A 41 -24.01 -13.65 -8.97
N ARG A 42 -22.80 -13.10 -8.80
CA ARG A 42 -21.52 -13.73 -9.14
C ARG A 42 -21.07 -14.76 -8.10
N PHE A 43 -21.70 -14.81 -6.92
CA PHE A 43 -21.41 -15.80 -5.90
C PHE A 43 -22.38 -16.99 -6.01
N LEU A 44 -21.84 -18.13 -6.39
CA LEU A 44 -22.56 -19.36 -6.70
C LEU A 44 -22.16 -20.49 -5.75
N SER A 45 -23.11 -21.37 -5.45
CA SER A 45 -22.88 -22.63 -4.74
C SER A 45 -23.36 -23.78 -5.60
N MET A 46 -22.61 -24.87 -5.65
CA MET A 46 -23.07 -26.09 -6.31
C MET A 46 -23.84 -26.94 -5.31
N ALA A 47 -25.08 -27.28 -5.63
CA ALA A 47 -25.90 -28.13 -4.79
C ALA A 47 -25.26 -29.52 -4.64
N SER A 48 -25.01 -29.91 -3.40
CA SER A 48 -24.38 -31.18 -3.07
C SER A 48 -25.36 -32.36 -3.12
N MET A 49 -26.67 -32.10 -3.14
CA MET A 49 -27.78 -33.07 -3.18
C MET A 49 -29.03 -32.43 -3.79
N ASP A 50 -30.05 -33.26 -4.05
CA ASP A 50 -31.37 -32.78 -4.46
C ASP A 50 -32.17 -32.30 -3.24
N ASP A 51 -32.89 -31.19 -3.38
CA ASP A 51 -33.87 -30.74 -2.39
C ASP A 51 -35.01 -29.98 -3.07
N GLU A 52 -36.23 -30.47 -2.89
CA GLU A 52 -37.40 -29.92 -3.57
C GLU A 52 -37.78 -28.53 -3.03
N LYS A 53 -37.59 -28.27 -1.73
CA LYS A 53 -38.02 -27.02 -1.08
C LYS A 53 -37.14 -25.85 -1.48
N LEU A 54 -35.83 -26.08 -1.55
CA LEU A 54 -34.84 -25.10 -1.99
C LEU A 54 -34.67 -25.08 -3.51
N GLY A 55 -35.30 -26.01 -4.23
CA GLY A 55 -35.17 -26.16 -5.68
C GLY A 55 -33.78 -26.62 -6.11
N TRP A 56 -33.05 -27.29 -5.22
CA TRP A 56 -31.71 -27.78 -5.48
C TRP A 56 -31.74 -29.06 -6.31
N LYS A 57 -30.81 -29.13 -7.27
CA LYS A 57 -30.52 -30.33 -8.04
C LYS A 57 -29.03 -30.60 -7.96
N LYS A 58 -28.66 -31.82 -7.54
CA LYS A 58 -27.26 -32.21 -7.35
C LYS A 58 -26.41 -31.88 -8.58
N GLY A 59 -25.29 -31.20 -8.36
CA GLY A 59 -24.36 -30.82 -9.42
C GLY A 59 -24.75 -29.56 -10.22
N GLN A 60 -25.85 -28.88 -9.86
CA GLN A 60 -26.23 -27.61 -10.47
C GLN A 60 -25.81 -26.42 -9.59
N TRP A 61 -25.36 -25.35 -10.25
CA TRP A 61 -25.07 -24.07 -9.61
C TRP A 61 -26.35 -23.31 -9.27
N HIS A 62 -26.41 -22.74 -8.08
CA HIS A 62 -27.44 -21.79 -7.66
C HIS A 62 -26.80 -20.58 -6.98
N ARG A 63 -27.55 -19.50 -6.80
CA ARG A 63 -27.08 -18.34 -6.03
C ARG A 63 -26.76 -18.80 -4.60
N ALA A 64 -25.59 -18.41 -4.07
CA ALA A 64 -25.10 -18.85 -2.77
C ALA A 64 -25.77 -18.08 -1.61
N VAL A 65 -27.07 -18.31 -1.44
CA VAL A 65 -27.84 -17.87 -0.26
C VAL A 65 -27.86 -19.04 0.74
N PRO A 66 -27.54 -18.82 2.02
CA PRO A 66 -27.56 -19.88 3.02
C PRO A 66 -28.93 -20.60 3.08
N PRO A 67 -28.94 -21.92 3.38
CA PRO A 67 -27.79 -22.76 3.72
C PRO A 67 -26.95 -23.15 2.49
N LEU A 68 -25.66 -23.44 2.67
CA LEU A 68 -24.77 -23.84 1.55
C LEU A 68 -24.29 -25.31 1.60
N CYS A 69 -24.31 -25.95 2.76
CA CYS A 69 -23.84 -27.33 2.91
C CYS A 69 -24.96 -28.33 2.63
N ARG A 70 -26.05 -28.30 3.41
CA ARG A 70 -27.24 -29.15 3.27
C ARG A 70 -28.52 -28.37 3.57
N PRO A 71 -29.71 -28.82 3.12
CA PRO A 71 -30.95 -28.05 3.24
C PRO A 71 -31.37 -27.67 4.67
N TYR A 72 -30.83 -28.35 5.68
CA TYR A 72 -31.19 -28.20 7.08
C TYR A 72 -30.03 -27.73 7.97
N THR A 73 -28.90 -27.31 7.38
CA THR A 73 -27.75 -26.74 8.12
C THR A 73 -27.86 -25.23 8.27
N GLY A 74 -26.95 -24.64 9.04
CA GLY A 74 -26.88 -23.21 9.30
C GLY A 74 -25.92 -22.46 8.38
N LEU A 75 -25.42 -21.34 8.90
CA LEU A 75 -24.42 -20.48 8.28
C LEU A 75 -23.04 -21.15 8.34
N THR A 76 -22.32 -21.14 7.22
CA THR A 76 -20.99 -21.74 7.10
C THR A 76 -19.93 -20.65 6.86
N PRO A 77 -18.63 -20.94 7.07
CA PRO A 77 -17.58 -19.99 6.71
C PRO A 77 -17.55 -19.69 5.19
N ALA A 78 -18.06 -20.60 4.34
CA ALA A 78 -18.10 -20.43 2.89
C ALA A 78 -19.00 -19.25 2.46
N ASP A 79 -20.04 -18.96 3.24
CA ASP A 79 -20.97 -17.84 2.98
C ASP A 79 -20.24 -16.49 2.92
N TYR A 80 -19.42 -16.19 3.93
CA TYR A 80 -18.70 -14.92 3.98
C TYR A 80 -17.35 -14.97 3.28
N PHE A 81 -16.78 -16.16 3.08
CA PHE A 81 -15.67 -16.34 2.14
C PHE A 81 -16.05 -15.86 0.75
N GLY A 82 -17.11 -16.41 0.15
CA GLY A 82 -17.48 -16.09 -1.22
C GLY A 82 -17.90 -14.63 -1.40
N ARG A 83 -18.66 -14.09 -0.44
CA ARG A 83 -19.01 -12.65 -0.41
C ARG A 83 -17.79 -11.74 -0.38
N SER A 84 -16.78 -12.08 0.40
CA SER A 84 -15.54 -11.30 0.45
C SER A 84 -14.71 -11.43 -0.82
N MET A 85 -14.68 -12.62 -1.44
CA MET A 85 -13.98 -12.82 -2.71
C MET A 85 -14.63 -12.03 -3.85
N VAL A 86 -15.97 -12.04 -3.98
CA VAL A 86 -16.64 -11.24 -5.03
C VAL A 86 -16.46 -9.74 -4.80
N ALA A 87 -16.40 -9.27 -3.55
CA ALA A 87 -16.18 -7.86 -3.26
C ALA A 87 -14.79 -7.37 -3.71
N ARG A 88 -13.80 -8.27 -3.75
CA ARG A 88 -12.37 -7.96 -3.98
C ARG A 88 -11.83 -8.49 -5.30
N THR A 89 -12.70 -8.97 -6.18
CA THR A 89 -12.36 -9.43 -7.53
C THR A 89 -13.07 -8.59 -8.59
N PRO A 90 -12.48 -8.45 -9.79
CA PRO A 90 -13.10 -7.74 -10.91
C PRO A 90 -14.51 -8.24 -11.23
N GLU A 91 -15.37 -7.36 -11.77
CA GLU A 91 -16.79 -7.66 -12.07
C GLU A 91 -16.99 -8.81 -13.08
N ASN A 92 -15.99 -9.12 -13.90
CA ASN A 92 -16.04 -10.26 -14.82
C ASN A 92 -15.74 -11.61 -14.14
N ILE A 93 -15.27 -11.62 -12.89
CA ILE A 93 -14.97 -12.83 -12.13
C ILE A 93 -16.19 -13.32 -11.35
N ARG A 94 -16.50 -14.60 -11.48
CA ARG A 94 -17.50 -15.33 -10.67
C ARG A 94 -16.78 -16.20 -9.64
N ILE A 95 -17.39 -16.36 -8.48
CA ILE A 95 -16.89 -17.19 -7.38
C ILE A 95 -17.87 -18.34 -7.14
N GLY A 96 -17.38 -19.57 -7.19
CA GLY A 96 -18.14 -20.79 -6.93
C GLY A 96 -17.63 -21.49 -5.68
N VAL A 97 -18.53 -22.02 -4.86
CA VAL A 97 -18.17 -22.93 -3.75
C VAL A 97 -18.88 -24.28 -3.89
N ILE A 98 -18.20 -25.34 -3.45
CA ILE A 98 -18.78 -26.68 -3.30
C ILE A 98 -18.56 -27.10 -1.86
N ASN A 99 -19.62 -27.12 -1.04
CA ASN A 99 -19.50 -27.42 0.39
C ASN A 99 -20.01 -28.81 0.72
N VAL A 100 -19.09 -29.71 1.09
CA VAL A 100 -19.39 -31.08 1.53
C VAL A 100 -18.75 -31.31 2.90
N ALA A 101 -19.56 -31.20 3.94
CA ALA A 101 -19.13 -31.38 5.33
C ALA A 101 -20.15 -32.21 6.13
N ILE A 102 -19.68 -32.90 7.18
CA ILE A 102 -20.52 -33.69 8.09
C ILE A 102 -20.15 -33.41 9.55
N GLY A 103 -21.11 -32.95 10.34
CA GLY A 103 -20.96 -32.72 11.77
C GLY A 103 -20.62 -33.99 12.57
N GLY A 104 -19.69 -33.86 13.53
CA GLY A 104 -19.28 -34.91 14.46
C GLY A 104 -18.47 -36.07 13.87
N CYS A 105 -18.27 -36.14 12.55
CA CYS A 105 -17.42 -37.17 11.94
C CYS A 105 -15.93 -36.87 12.17
N GLY A 106 -15.07 -37.87 12.08
CA GLY A 106 -13.62 -37.70 12.01
C GLY A 106 -13.15 -37.43 10.59
N ILE A 107 -11.92 -36.95 10.42
CA ILE A 107 -11.28 -36.78 9.10
C ILE A 107 -11.23 -38.09 8.31
N GLU A 108 -11.24 -39.23 9.01
CA GLU A 108 -11.27 -40.58 8.43
C GLU A 108 -12.50 -40.82 7.54
N LEU A 109 -13.61 -40.10 7.74
CA LEU A 109 -14.78 -40.19 6.86
C LEU A 109 -14.50 -39.63 5.45
N PHE A 110 -13.51 -38.74 5.33
CA PHE A 110 -13.03 -38.21 4.05
C PHE A 110 -11.83 -39.01 3.50
N ASP A 111 -11.43 -40.11 4.14
CA ASP A 111 -10.38 -40.99 3.60
C ASP A 111 -10.90 -41.79 2.41
N LYS A 112 -10.21 -41.71 1.26
CA LYS A 112 -10.59 -42.39 0.02
C LYS A 112 -10.80 -43.90 0.15
N VAL A 113 -10.07 -44.57 1.04
CA VAL A 113 -10.05 -46.04 1.18
C VAL A 113 -10.76 -46.50 2.45
N ASN A 114 -10.52 -45.82 3.58
CA ASN A 114 -10.88 -46.31 4.91
C ASN A 114 -12.22 -45.75 5.44
N TYR A 115 -12.91 -44.87 4.68
CA TYR A 115 -14.14 -44.23 5.13
C TYR A 115 -15.22 -45.24 5.58
N ALA A 116 -15.40 -46.34 4.85
CA ALA A 116 -16.42 -47.35 5.16
C ALA A 116 -16.15 -48.03 6.52
N SER A 117 -14.91 -48.44 6.76
CA SER A 117 -14.50 -49.03 8.04
C SER A 117 -14.57 -48.05 9.22
N TYR A 118 -14.38 -46.75 8.96
CA TYR A 118 -14.65 -45.72 9.95
C TYR A 118 -16.16 -45.62 10.23
N LEU A 119 -16.98 -45.53 9.18
CA LEU A 119 -18.43 -45.36 9.23
C LEU A 119 -19.15 -46.51 9.94
N GLU A 120 -18.72 -47.75 9.72
CA GLU A 120 -19.25 -48.96 10.38
C GLU A 120 -19.25 -48.85 11.91
N LYS A 121 -18.25 -48.16 12.48
CA LYS A 121 -18.06 -47.99 13.92
C LYS A 121 -18.82 -46.80 14.50
N GLN A 122 -19.47 -46.00 13.66
CA GLN A 122 -20.15 -44.77 14.08
C GLN A 122 -21.59 -45.04 14.56
N PRO A 123 -22.12 -44.16 15.43
CA PRO A 123 -23.51 -44.24 15.87
C PRO A 123 -24.49 -44.06 14.69
N LEU A 124 -25.71 -44.59 14.85
CA LEU A 124 -26.73 -44.62 13.81
C LEU A 124 -27.10 -43.21 13.29
N TRP A 125 -27.10 -42.19 14.15
CA TRP A 125 -27.38 -40.82 13.74
C TRP A 125 -26.39 -40.31 12.69
N MET A 126 -25.10 -40.64 12.85
CA MET A 126 -24.05 -40.24 11.90
C MET A 126 -24.17 -41.03 10.60
N LYS A 127 -24.38 -42.35 10.69
CA LYS A 127 -24.65 -43.20 9.51
C LYS A 127 -25.86 -42.74 8.71
N ASN A 128 -26.87 -42.16 9.36
CA ASN A 128 -28.00 -41.60 8.65
C ASN A 128 -27.67 -40.27 7.98
N MET A 129 -26.84 -39.43 8.60
CA MET A 129 -26.35 -38.18 7.99
C MET A 129 -25.47 -38.43 6.77
N THR A 130 -24.69 -39.51 6.72
CA THR A 130 -23.81 -39.81 5.58
C THR A 130 -24.55 -40.24 4.32
N LYS A 131 -25.78 -40.72 4.44
CA LYS A 131 -26.61 -41.17 3.31
C LYS A 131 -26.89 -40.05 2.30
N ASP A 132 -26.92 -38.80 2.74
CA ASP A 132 -27.07 -37.64 1.87
C ASP A 132 -25.95 -37.54 0.81
N TYR A 133 -24.80 -38.16 1.10
CA TYR A 133 -23.64 -38.26 0.23
C TYR A 133 -23.32 -39.72 -0.16
N ASP A 134 -24.33 -40.59 -0.22
CA ASP A 134 -24.19 -42.02 -0.54
C ASP A 134 -23.16 -42.73 0.35
N ASP A 135 -23.13 -42.37 1.63
CA ASP A 135 -22.18 -42.86 2.63
C ASP A 135 -20.70 -42.50 2.38
N ASN A 136 -20.41 -41.68 1.37
CA ASN A 136 -19.05 -41.31 0.97
C ASN A 136 -18.92 -39.81 0.61
N PRO A 137 -18.75 -38.92 1.60
CA PRO A 137 -18.58 -37.49 1.35
C PRO A 137 -17.35 -37.16 0.49
N TYR A 138 -16.27 -37.93 0.58
CA TYR A 138 -15.09 -37.75 -0.29
C TYR A 138 -15.45 -37.96 -1.77
N ALA A 139 -16.10 -39.08 -2.09
CA ALA A 139 -16.53 -39.37 -3.45
C ALA A 139 -17.54 -38.35 -3.97
N ARG A 140 -18.45 -37.87 -3.11
CA ARG A 140 -19.39 -36.79 -3.46
C ARG A 140 -18.66 -35.49 -3.81
N LEU A 141 -17.66 -35.10 -3.01
CA LEU A 141 -16.87 -33.90 -3.31
C LEU A 141 -16.11 -34.02 -4.64
N VAL A 142 -15.50 -35.19 -4.91
CA VAL A 142 -14.80 -35.47 -6.18
C VAL A 142 -15.77 -35.48 -7.38
N GLU A 143 -16.97 -36.06 -7.23
CA GLU A 143 -18.01 -36.05 -8.26
C GLU A 143 -18.37 -34.61 -8.66
N LEU A 144 -18.68 -33.77 -7.67
CA LEU A 144 -19.08 -32.38 -7.90
C LEU A 144 -17.93 -31.54 -8.44
N ALA A 145 -16.71 -31.73 -7.93
CA ALA A 145 -15.53 -31.03 -8.43
C ALA A 145 -15.24 -31.36 -9.91
N LYS A 146 -15.44 -32.60 -10.36
CA LYS A 146 -15.30 -32.98 -11.78
C LYS A 146 -16.36 -32.35 -12.68
N ILE A 147 -17.58 -32.11 -12.15
CA ILE A 147 -18.59 -31.33 -12.85
C ILE A 147 -18.13 -29.88 -12.95
N ALA A 148 -17.70 -29.29 -11.83
CA ALA A 148 -17.28 -27.91 -11.74
C ALA A 148 -16.05 -27.58 -12.63
N GLN A 149 -15.12 -28.52 -12.81
CA GLN A 149 -14.00 -28.43 -13.76
C GLN A 149 -14.44 -28.36 -15.24
N ARG A 150 -15.72 -28.50 -15.56
CA ARG A 150 -16.24 -28.22 -16.91
C ARG A 150 -16.67 -26.77 -17.06
N ASP A 151 -16.98 -26.13 -15.93
CA ASP A 151 -17.56 -24.79 -15.89
C ASP A 151 -16.51 -23.71 -15.57
N GLY A 152 -15.50 -24.03 -14.76
CA GLY A 152 -14.50 -23.07 -14.30
C GLY A 152 -13.21 -23.71 -13.78
N VAL A 153 -12.41 -22.93 -13.04
CA VAL A 153 -11.10 -23.31 -12.53
C VAL A 153 -11.14 -23.48 -11.01
N ILE A 154 -10.69 -24.62 -10.51
CA ILE A 154 -10.52 -24.83 -9.06
C ILE A 154 -9.28 -24.06 -8.61
N LYS A 155 -9.46 -23.13 -7.67
CA LYS A 155 -8.45 -22.16 -7.22
C LYS A 155 -7.95 -22.40 -5.80
N GLY A 156 -8.66 -23.22 -5.02
CA GLY A 156 -8.23 -23.56 -3.67
C GLY A 156 -9.17 -24.55 -2.99
N ILE A 157 -8.71 -25.08 -1.86
CA ILE A 157 -9.48 -25.98 -1.00
C ILE A 157 -9.54 -25.37 0.40
N LEU A 158 -10.75 -25.19 0.92
CA LEU A 158 -11.02 -24.67 2.26
C LEU A 158 -11.40 -25.82 3.20
N MET A 159 -10.80 -25.84 4.38
CA MET A 159 -11.08 -26.84 5.40
C MET A 159 -11.37 -26.18 6.75
N LEU A 160 -12.40 -26.66 7.45
CA LEU A 160 -12.65 -26.25 8.83
C LEU A 160 -13.07 -27.45 9.68
N GLN A 161 -12.35 -27.62 10.79
CA GLN A 161 -12.46 -28.78 11.68
C GLN A 161 -13.54 -28.58 12.76
N GLY A 162 -14.10 -29.67 13.26
CA GLY A 162 -15.04 -29.71 14.38
C GLY A 162 -14.41 -30.33 15.63
N GLU A 163 -15.23 -30.91 16.49
CA GLU A 163 -14.82 -31.50 17.76
C GLU A 163 -14.04 -32.81 17.63
N THR A 164 -14.34 -33.60 16.60
CA THR A 164 -13.77 -34.94 16.44
C THR A 164 -12.32 -34.85 15.96
N ASN A 165 -11.48 -35.78 16.43
CA ASN A 165 -10.01 -35.78 16.31
C ASN A 165 -9.27 -34.74 17.17
N THR A 166 -9.94 -33.98 18.05
CA THR A 166 -9.28 -33.07 19.00
C THR A 166 -8.14 -33.78 19.74
N GLY A 167 -6.95 -33.18 19.72
CA GLY A 167 -5.75 -33.70 20.38
C GLY A 167 -4.96 -34.79 19.63
N GLN A 168 -5.48 -35.34 18.53
CA GLN A 168 -4.79 -36.38 17.76
C GLN A 168 -3.58 -35.80 17.00
N GLN A 169 -2.36 -36.24 17.34
CA GLN A 169 -1.12 -35.69 16.76
C GLN A 169 -0.90 -36.09 15.30
N ASP A 170 -1.48 -37.21 14.85
CA ASP A 170 -1.39 -37.73 13.48
C ASP A 170 -2.42 -37.09 12.52
N TRP A 171 -3.26 -36.19 13.01
CA TRP A 171 -4.29 -35.52 12.22
C TRP A 171 -3.75 -34.76 10.98
N PRO A 172 -2.62 -34.02 11.04
CA PRO A 172 -2.08 -33.34 9.86
C PRO A 172 -1.75 -34.30 8.70
N GLU A 173 -1.23 -35.49 9.00
CA GLU A 173 -0.94 -36.52 8.00
C GLU A 173 -2.22 -37.11 7.38
N LYS A 174 -3.29 -37.25 8.18
CA LYS A 174 -4.61 -37.65 7.65
C LYS A 174 -5.16 -36.59 6.69
N VAL A 175 -5.07 -35.31 7.04
CA VAL A 175 -5.48 -34.21 6.17
C VAL A 175 -4.66 -34.17 4.89
N LYS A 176 -3.33 -34.32 5.00
CA LYS A 176 -2.42 -34.42 3.85
C LYS A 176 -2.87 -35.51 2.89
N LYS A 177 -3.17 -36.70 3.40
CA LYS A 177 -3.66 -37.81 2.58
C LYS A 177 -4.96 -37.45 1.85
N VAL A 178 -5.93 -36.81 2.51
CA VAL A 178 -7.17 -36.36 1.84
C VAL A 178 -6.87 -35.33 0.75
N TYR A 179 -6.05 -34.33 1.05
CA TYR A 179 -5.67 -33.26 0.12
C TYR A 179 -4.91 -33.81 -1.11
N GLU A 180 -3.90 -34.65 -0.91
CA GLU A 180 -3.15 -35.27 -2.01
C GLU A 180 -4.03 -36.18 -2.88
N ASN A 181 -4.98 -36.90 -2.29
CA ASN A 181 -5.96 -37.67 -3.04
C ASN A 181 -6.88 -36.76 -3.87
N LEU A 182 -7.36 -35.64 -3.31
CA LEU A 182 -8.15 -34.65 -4.07
C LEU A 182 -7.36 -34.09 -5.25
N LEU A 183 -6.09 -33.72 -5.04
CA LEU A 183 -5.22 -33.25 -6.12
C LEU A 183 -5.06 -34.31 -7.21
N ALA A 184 -4.80 -35.56 -6.83
CA ALA A 184 -4.63 -36.66 -7.78
C ALA A 184 -5.91 -36.97 -8.57
N ASP A 185 -7.05 -37.11 -7.88
CA ASP A 185 -8.32 -37.51 -8.50
C ASP A 185 -8.95 -36.43 -9.37
N LEU A 186 -8.55 -35.17 -9.16
CA LEU A 186 -8.98 -34.00 -9.93
C LEU A 186 -7.89 -33.49 -10.88
N ASN A 187 -6.72 -34.12 -10.93
CA ASN A 187 -5.58 -33.70 -11.75
C ASN A 187 -5.20 -32.22 -11.51
N LEU A 188 -5.09 -31.82 -10.24
CA LEU A 188 -4.73 -30.49 -9.80
C LEU A 188 -3.28 -30.45 -9.30
N LYS A 189 -2.69 -29.25 -9.29
CA LYS A 189 -1.34 -29.01 -8.76
C LYS A 189 -1.43 -28.25 -7.45
N ALA A 190 -0.67 -28.69 -6.45
CA ALA A 190 -0.64 -28.06 -5.13
C ALA A 190 -0.29 -26.56 -5.17
N ALA A 191 0.58 -26.15 -6.10
CA ALA A 191 0.99 -24.76 -6.27
C ALA A 191 -0.15 -23.83 -6.76
N ASP A 192 -1.11 -24.38 -7.49
CA ASP A 192 -2.25 -23.63 -8.06
C ASP A 192 -3.51 -23.73 -7.18
N VAL A 193 -3.55 -24.70 -6.27
CA VAL A 193 -4.72 -25.05 -5.46
C VAL A 193 -4.29 -25.26 -4.00
N PRO A 194 -3.96 -24.18 -3.26
CA PRO A 194 -3.53 -24.29 -1.87
C PRO A 194 -4.64 -24.84 -0.97
N LEU A 195 -4.24 -25.48 0.14
CA LEU A 195 -5.13 -25.84 1.23
C LEU A 195 -5.17 -24.70 2.25
N VAL A 196 -6.33 -24.12 2.51
CA VAL A 196 -6.51 -23.15 3.58
C VAL A 196 -7.37 -23.78 4.66
N ALA A 197 -6.81 -23.99 5.85
CA ALA A 197 -7.48 -24.60 6.98
C ALA A 197 -7.75 -23.56 8.08
N GLY A 198 -8.92 -23.57 8.70
CA GLY A 198 -9.19 -22.72 9.86
C GLY A 198 -8.95 -23.45 11.18
N GLU A 199 -8.51 -22.70 12.18
CA GLU A 199 -8.51 -23.11 13.58
C GLU A 199 -9.95 -23.44 14.05
N VAL A 200 -10.10 -24.29 15.08
CA VAL A 200 -11.37 -24.43 15.81
C VAL A 200 -11.54 -23.29 16.81
N VAL A 201 -12.71 -23.19 17.46
CA VAL A 201 -13.02 -22.12 18.41
C VAL A 201 -11.89 -21.94 19.43
N GLY A 202 -11.39 -20.70 19.54
CA GLY A 202 -10.20 -20.37 20.32
C GLY A 202 -10.40 -20.44 21.83
N LYS A 203 -9.30 -20.63 22.55
CA LYS A 203 -9.30 -20.75 24.02
C LYS A 203 -9.73 -19.44 24.69
N GLU A 204 -9.38 -18.31 24.08
CA GLU A 204 -9.65 -16.96 24.54
C GLU A 204 -11.14 -16.61 24.61
N VAL A 205 -11.97 -17.31 23.83
CA VAL A 205 -13.43 -17.21 23.85
C VAL A 205 -14.09 -18.45 24.49
N GLY A 206 -13.32 -19.30 25.16
CA GLY A 206 -13.81 -20.46 25.90
C GLY A 206 -14.00 -21.75 25.09
N GLY A 207 -13.40 -21.87 23.90
CA GLY A 207 -13.52 -23.06 23.06
C GLY A 207 -12.98 -24.34 23.72
N GLN A 208 -13.81 -25.39 23.79
CA GLN A 208 -13.46 -26.68 24.40
C GLN A 208 -12.42 -27.46 23.59
N CYS A 209 -12.42 -27.29 22.27
CA CYS A 209 -11.50 -27.98 21.36
C CYS A 209 -10.22 -27.20 21.05
N ALA A 210 -10.00 -26.04 21.67
CA ALA A 210 -8.88 -25.15 21.37
C ALA A 210 -7.49 -25.80 21.50
N ALA A 211 -7.37 -26.89 22.28
CA ALA A 211 -6.14 -27.69 22.37
C ALA A 211 -5.73 -28.34 21.02
N HIS A 212 -6.64 -28.38 20.04
CA HIS A 212 -6.35 -28.86 18.68
C HIS A 212 -5.68 -27.80 17.80
N ASN A 213 -5.84 -26.50 18.06
CA ASN A 213 -5.27 -25.43 17.22
C ASN A 213 -3.73 -25.55 17.04
N PRO A 214 -2.93 -25.86 18.08
CA PRO A 214 -1.50 -26.13 17.90
C PRO A 214 -1.18 -27.31 16.97
N ILE A 215 -2.12 -28.24 16.75
CA ILE A 215 -1.97 -29.36 15.82
C ILE A 215 -2.34 -28.91 14.40
N ILE A 216 -3.45 -28.15 14.25
CA ILE A 216 -3.83 -27.54 12.96
C ILE A 216 -2.71 -26.67 12.41
N ASN A 217 -2.06 -25.89 13.29
CA ASN A 217 -0.95 -25.00 12.96
C ASN A 217 0.31 -25.72 12.42
N LYS A 218 0.39 -27.06 12.53
CA LYS A 218 1.46 -27.88 11.92
C LYS A 218 1.18 -28.29 10.48
N LEU A 219 -0.01 -28.02 9.92
CA LEU A 219 -0.34 -28.36 8.53
C LEU A 219 0.71 -27.87 7.52
N PRO A 220 1.22 -26.62 7.60
CA PRO A 220 2.26 -26.15 6.68
C PRO A 220 3.58 -26.92 6.75
N GLU A 221 3.87 -27.62 7.87
CA GLU A 221 5.08 -28.44 8.03
C GLU A 221 5.00 -29.73 7.20
N VAL A 222 3.79 -30.27 7.00
CA VAL A 222 3.56 -31.54 6.27
C VAL A 222 3.00 -31.33 4.85
N ILE A 223 2.34 -30.20 4.61
CA ILE A 223 1.81 -29.73 3.32
C ILE A 223 2.35 -28.31 3.09
N PRO A 224 3.46 -28.14 2.35
CA PRO A 224 4.10 -26.82 2.20
C PRO A 224 3.21 -25.72 1.57
N THR A 225 2.18 -26.10 0.82
CA THR A 225 1.19 -25.17 0.23
C THR A 225 -0.05 -24.98 1.10
N ALA A 226 -0.03 -25.47 2.34
CA ALA A 226 -1.12 -25.26 3.28
C ALA A 226 -0.93 -23.96 4.08
N HIS A 227 -2.04 -23.32 4.39
CA HIS A 227 -2.09 -22.10 5.19
C HIS A 227 -3.15 -22.25 6.28
N VAL A 228 -2.91 -21.63 7.43
CA VAL A 228 -3.86 -21.66 8.54
C VAL A 228 -4.47 -20.28 8.78
N VAL A 229 -5.78 -20.27 9.03
CA VAL A 229 -6.59 -19.09 9.35
C VAL A 229 -6.90 -19.11 10.84
N SER A 230 -6.49 -18.05 11.54
CA SER A 230 -6.70 -17.99 12.98
C SER A 230 -8.17 -17.76 13.36
N SER A 231 -8.59 -18.39 14.45
CA SER A 231 -9.90 -18.20 15.09
C SER A 231 -9.93 -17.11 16.15
N LYS A 232 -8.81 -16.41 16.38
CA LYS A 232 -8.66 -15.42 17.45
C LYS A 232 -9.82 -14.41 17.46
N ASP A 233 -10.44 -14.21 18.62
CA ASP A 233 -11.57 -13.28 18.83
C ASP A 233 -12.85 -13.63 18.03
N CYS A 234 -12.94 -14.79 17.36
CA CYS A 234 -14.19 -15.23 16.74
C CYS A 234 -15.19 -15.64 17.85
N PRO A 235 -16.39 -15.05 17.93
CA PRO A 235 -17.31 -15.36 19.02
C PRO A 235 -17.75 -16.83 19.06
N CYS A 236 -17.77 -17.38 20.26
CA CYS A 236 -18.06 -18.76 20.59
C CYS A 236 -19.56 -18.96 20.93
N ALA A 237 -20.15 -20.04 20.43
CA ALA A 237 -21.52 -20.43 20.75
C ALA A 237 -21.63 -21.01 22.17
N LYS A 238 -22.86 -21.14 22.68
CA LYS A 238 -23.14 -21.62 24.05
C LYS A 238 -22.71 -23.07 24.31
N ASP A 239 -22.48 -23.86 23.26
CA ASP A 239 -21.98 -25.23 23.38
C ASP A 239 -20.46 -25.30 23.52
N PHE A 240 -19.75 -24.18 23.35
CA PHE A 240 -18.30 -24.07 23.41
C PHE A 240 -17.54 -24.88 22.34
N LEU A 241 -18.24 -25.37 21.32
CA LEU A 241 -17.68 -26.18 20.23
C LEU A 241 -17.74 -25.44 18.89
N HIS A 242 -18.78 -24.63 18.70
CA HIS A 242 -19.05 -23.96 17.43
C HIS A 242 -18.91 -22.44 17.51
N TYR A 243 -18.72 -21.82 16.36
CA TYR A 243 -18.84 -20.37 16.22
C TYR A 243 -20.30 -19.92 16.30
N THR A 244 -20.54 -18.70 16.78
CA THR A 244 -21.82 -18.02 16.53
C THR A 244 -21.96 -17.66 15.05
N ALA A 245 -23.12 -17.16 14.62
CA ALA A 245 -23.28 -16.60 13.28
C ALA A 245 -22.20 -15.53 13.00
N GLU A 246 -21.99 -14.60 13.93
CA GLU A 246 -20.92 -13.59 13.84
C GLU A 246 -19.52 -14.22 13.70
N GLY A 247 -19.21 -15.26 14.46
CA GLY A 247 -17.95 -15.99 14.35
C GLY A 247 -17.74 -16.61 12.96
N TYR A 248 -18.78 -17.21 12.37
CA TYR A 248 -18.73 -17.71 10.99
C TYR A 248 -18.49 -16.60 9.96
N ARG A 249 -19.08 -15.41 10.15
CA ARG A 249 -18.80 -14.26 9.28
C ARG A 249 -17.34 -13.84 9.36
N ILE A 250 -16.79 -13.74 10.58
CA ILE A 250 -15.40 -13.33 10.81
C ILE A 250 -14.43 -14.34 10.18
N ILE A 251 -14.58 -15.63 10.50
CA ILE A 251 -13.64 -16.64 9.99
C ILE A 251 -13.77 -16.81 8.46
N GLY A 252 -14.98 -16.71 7.90
CA GLY A 252 -15.21 -16.69 6.44
C GLY A 252 -14.47 -15.55 5.74
N ARG A 253 -14.54 -14.33 6.28
CA ARG A 253 -13.75 -13.19 5.78
C ARG A 253 -12.25 -13.43 5.86
N ARG A 254 -11.77 -14.08 6.93
CA ARG A 254 -10.35 -14.41 7.09
C ARG A 254 -9.87 -15.48 6.11
N PHE A 255 -10.71 -16.46 5.76
CA PHE A 255 -10.42 -17.37 4.65
C PHE A 255 -10.22 -16.59 3.34
N ALA A 256 -11.09 -15.63 3.05
CA ALA A 256 -10.98 -14.82 1.84
C ALA A 256 -9.72 -13.94 1.86
N GLU A 257 -9.39 -13.31 2.99
CA GLU A 257 -8.14 -12.55 3.14
C GLU A 257 -6.92 -13.44 2.89
N LYS A 258 -6.89 -14.65 3.46
CA LYS A 258 -5.74 -15.56 3.27
C LYS A 258 -5.62 -16.01 1.82
N VAL A 259 -6.71 -16.34 1.14
CA VAL A 259 -6.71 -16.66 -0.29
C VAL A 259 -6.25 -15.46 -1.13
N MET A 260 -6.72 -14.26 -0.81
CA MET A 260 -6.30 -13.03 -1.47
C MET A 260 -4.82 -12.71 -1.26
N GLU A 261 -4.28 -12.99 -0.08
CA GLU A 261 -2.85 -12.85 0.22
C GLU A 261 -2.01 -13.83 -0.60
N ILE A 262 -2.47 -15.08 -0.78
CA ILE A 262 -1.76 -16.10 -1.56
C ILE A 262 -1.80 -15.78 -3.06
N GLU A 263 -2.98 -15.45 -3.59
CA GLU A 263 -3.17 -15.27 -5.04
C GLU A 263 -2.82 -13.86 -5.53
N ASN A 264 -3.05 -12.84 -4.71
CA ASN A 264 -2.99 -11.42 -5.07
C ASN A 264 -2.34 -10.58 -3.95
N GLY A 265 -1.36 -11.17 -3.25
CA GLY A 265 -0.65 -10.52 -2.16
C GLY A 265 0.26 -9.39 -2.62
N PHE A 266 0.54 -8.48 -1.69
CA PHE A 266 1.65 -7.54 -1.77
C PHE A 266 2.42 -7.55 -0.45
N GLN A 267 3.65 -7.02 -0.46
CA GLN A 267 4.48 -6.87 0.73
C GLN A 267 4.54 -5.42 1.19
N ASN A 268 4.47 -5.21 2.50
CA ASN A 268 4.76 -3.90 3.08
C ASN A 268 6.27 -3.65 3.15
N PRO A 269 6.73 -2.39 3.03
CA PRO A 269 5.91 -1.20 2.80
C PRO A 269 5.34 -1.22 1.38
N MET A 270 4.05 -0.91 1.26
CA MET A 270 3.33 -0.84 -0.01
C MET A 270 4.02 0.06 -1.03
N MET A 271 4.72 1.10 -0.57
CA MET A 271 5.56 1.95 -1.41
C MET A 271 6.84 2.34 -0.68
N TRP A 272 7.97 1.70 -1.02
CA TRP A 272 9.28 1.92 -0.41
C TRP A 272 10.04 3.10 -1.05
N ALA A 273 9.44 4.29 -1.06
CA ALA A 273 10.06 5.53 -1.53
C ALA A 273 9.57 6.71 -0.67
N ASP A 274 10.23 7.86 -0.77
CA ASP A 274 9.81 9.08 -0.05
C ASP A 274 8.49 9.64 -0.60
N VAL A 275 7.39 9.27 0.06
CA VAL A 275 6.01 9.70 -0.24
C VAL A 275 5.31 10.07 1.07
N PRO A 276 5.72 11.18 1.71
CA PRO A 276 5.23 11.58 3.02
C PRO A 276 3.84 12.20 3.05
N ASP A 277 3.31 12.32 4.28
CA ASP A 277 2.09 13.04 4.64
C ASP A 277 0.86 12.67 3.79
N PRO A 278 0.59 11.36 3.55
CA PRO A 278 -0.43 10.96 2.60
C PRO A 278 -1.81 11.43 3.07
N ASP A 279 -2.59 11.95 2.12
CA ASP A 279 -4.06 12.02 2.23
C ASP A 279 -4.65 11.28 1.05
N VAL A 280 -5.59 10.40 1.34
CA VAL A 280 -6.18 9.46 0.37
C VAL A 280 -7.70 9.60 0.42
N ILE A 281 -8.30 9.77 -0.74
CA ILE A 281 -9.76 9.71 -0.91
C ILE A 281 -10.13 8.66 -1.95
N ARG A 282 -11.36 8.19 -1.88
CA ARG A 282 -12.00 7.38 -2.90
C ARG A 282 -13.11 8.18 -3.58
N VAL A 283 -13.19 8.12 -4.91
CA VAL A 283 -14.31 8.64 -5.71
C VAL A 283 -14.72 7.55 -6.70
N GLY A 284 -15.90 6.95 -6.49
CA GLY A 284 -16.28 5.74 -7.21
C GLY A 284 -15.29 4.59 -6.92
N ASP A 285 -14.72 4.02 -7.96
CA ASP A 285 -13.71 2.95 -7.87
C ASP A 285 -12.27 3.48 -7.91
N ASP A 286 -12.06 4.80 -7.96
CA ASP A 286 -10.76 5.44 -8.07
C ASP A 286 -10.26 5.94 -6.71
N TYR A 287 -9.02 5.59 -6.38
CA TYR A 287 -8.31 6.14 -5.24
C TYR A 287 -7.35 7.23 -5.68
N TRP A 288 -7.33 8.33 -4.93
CA TRP A 288 -6.47 9.48 -5.18
C TRP A 288 -5.66 9.78 -3.93
N LEU A 289 -4.34 9.83 -4.08
CA LEU A 289 -3.40 10.15 -3.00
C LEU A 289 -2.69 11.46 -3.34
N VAL A 290 -2.57 12.37 -2.37
CA VAL A 290 -1.64 13.51 -2.44
C VAL A 290 -0.54 13.35 -1.39
N SER A 291 0.67 13.79 -1.74
CA SER A 291 1.85 13.70 -0.87
C SER A 291 2.67 14.99 -0.88
N THR A 292 3.48 15.19 0.17
CA THR A 292 4.37 16.33 0.36
C THR A 292 5.64 16.25 -0.49
N THR A 293 6.01 17.35 -1.15
CA THR A 293 7.28 17.46 -1.89
C THR A 293 8.09 18.70 -1.58
N MET A 294 7.69 19.49 -0.58
CA MET A 294 8.49 20.59 -0.04
C MET A 294 8.87 21.60 -1.15
N HIS A 295 10.17 21.70 -1.46
CA HIS A 295 10.79 22.67 -2.36
C HIS A 295 10.89 22.15 -3.80
N LEU A 296 10.40 20.94 -4.07
CA LEU A 296 10.44 20.37 -5.40
C LEU A 296 9.30 20.89 -6.27
N MET A 297 9.60 21.09 -7.55
CA MET A 297 8.71 21.64 -8.56
C MET A 297 8.69 20.73 -9.81
N PRO A 298 7.54 20.37 -10.41
CA PRO A 298 6.20 20.63 -9.93
C PRO A 298 5.96 19.97 -8.56
N GLY A 299 5.01 20.49 -7.77
CA GLY A 299 4.81 20.11 -6.37
C GLY A 299 3.42 19.53 -6.08
N ALA A 300 3.30 18.85 -4.93
CA ALA A 300 2.13 18.06 -4.54
C ALA A 300 1.72 17.04 -5.63
N PRO A 301 2.44 15.93 -5.79
CA PRO A 301 2.04 14.87 -6.71
C PRO A 301 0.68 14.31 -6.29
N VAL A 302 -0.23 14.21 -7.25
CA VAL A 302 -1.49 13.49 -7.09
C VAL A 302 -1.35 12.16 -7.81
N MET A 303 -1.44 11.07 -7.05
CA MET A 303 -1.29 9.71 -7.51
C MET A 303 -2.64 9.01 -7.61
N HIS A 304 -2.73 8.09 -8.57
CA HIS A 304 -3.95 7.32 -8.86
C HIS A 304 -3.73 5.83 -8.63
N SER A 305 -4.73 5.16 -8.06
CA SER A 305 -4.78 3.70 -7.91
C SER A 305 -6.22 3.19 -8.02
N LYS A 306 -6.36 1.90 -8.35
CA LYS A 306 -7.62 1.14 -8.30
C LYS A 306 -7.65 0.09 -7.19
N ASP A 307 -6.54 -0.13 -6.50
CA ASP A 307 -6.37 -1.20 -5.52
C ASP A 307 -5.60 -0.79 -4.25
N LEU A 308 -5.28 0.50 -4.09
CA LEU A 308 -4.48 1.08 -3.00
C LEU A 308 -3.01 0.61 -2.93
N VAL A 309 -2.55 -0.20 -3.90
CA VAL A 309 -1.19 -0.78 -3.88
C VAL A 309 -0.40 -0.31 -5.10
N ASN A 310 -0.97 -0.41 -6.29
CA ASN A 310 -0.32 0.00 -7.51
C ASN A 310 -0.64 1.48 -7.78
N TRP A 311 0.33 2.36 -7.54
CA TRP A 311 0.17 3.81 -7.69
C TRP A 311 1.01 4.35 -8.85
N ARG A 312 0.46 5.36 -9.54
CA ARG A 312 1.20 6.16 -10.54
C ARG A 312 0.94 7.63 -10.30
N VAL A 313 1.91 8.49 -10.60
CA VAL A 313 1.67 9.94 -10.63
C VAL A 313 0.71 10.24 -11.78
N ALA A 314 -0.41 10.88 -11.48
CA ALA A 314 -1.41 11.28 -12.47
C ALA A 314 -1.24 12.76 -12.86
N SER A 315 -0.95 13.61 -11.88
CA SER A 315 -0.67 15.03 -12.09
C SER A 315 0.10 15.63 -10.91
N TYR A 316 0.40 16.91 -11.01
CA TYR A 316 0.85 17.76 -9.92
C TYR A 316 -0.12 18.93 -9.74
N VAL A 317 -0.24 19.40 -8.50
CA VAL A 317 -1.16 20.51 -8.18
C VAL A 317 -0.70 21.82 -8.77
N PHE A 318 0.62 22.05 -8.81
CA PHE A 318 1.18 23.28 -9.36
C PHE A 318 2.54 23.03 -10.02
N PRO A 319 2.86 23.77 -11.09
CA PRO A 319 4.17 23.69 -11.74
C PRO A 319 5.27 24.42 -10.96
N SER A 320 4.92 25.51 -10.27
CA SER A 320 5.85 26.41 -9.58
C SER A 320 5.13 27.24 -8.51
N LEU A 321 5.89 27.79 -7.56
CA LEU A 321 5.41 28.77 -6.56
C LEU A 321 6.19 30.09 -6.66
N HIS A 322 5.53 31.23 -6.48
CA HIS A 322 6.11 32.55 -6.77
C HIS A 322 5.96 33.60 -5.66
N ASP A 323 5.38 33.24 -4.52
CA ASP A 323 5.16 34.18 -3.41
C ASP A 323 6.45 34.72 -2.76
N SER A 324 7.57 34.04 -2.99
CA SER A 324 8.87 34.37 -2.40
C SER A 324 9.97 34.17 -3.44
N PRO A 325 10.94 35.09 -3.56
CA PRO A 325 12.07 34.93 -4.47
C PRO A 325 12.94 33.70 -4.14
N LYS A 326 12.83 33.19 -2.92
CA LYS A 326 13.54 31.99 -2.45
C LYS A 326 13.16 30.73 -3.23
N TYR A 327 11.95 30.66 -3.81
CA TYR A 327 11.56 29.57 -4.72
C TYR A 327 12.37 29.55 -6.01
N ASP A 328 12.99 30.66 -6.41
CA ASP A 328 13.90 30.75 -7.55
C ASP A 328 15.38 30.70 -7.14
N LEU A 329 15.68 30.27 -5.90
CA LEU A 329 17.00 30.32 -5.28
C LEU A 329 17.59 31.74 -5.26
N LYS A 330 16.75 32.77 -5.06
CA LYS A 330 17.17 34.16 -4.94
C LYS A 330 16.96 34.62 -3.50
N GLU A 331 17.92 35.35 -2.95
CA GLU A 331 17.86 35.92 -1.59
C GLU A 331 17.71 34.88 -0.46
N GLY A 332 17.93 33.60 -0.75
CA GLY A 332 17.76 32.47 0.15
C GLY A 332 17.32 31.21 -0.60
N THR A 333 16.80 30.23 0.12
CA THR A 333 16.21 29.00 -0.45
C THR A 333 14.94 28.65 0.31
N VAL A 334 14.21 27.64 -0.17
CA VAL A 334 13.08 27.04 0.54
C VAL A 334 13.34 25.58 0.91
N TYR A 335 14.60 25.16 1.08
CA TYR A 335 14.89 23.80 1.54
C TYR A 335 14.13 23.46 2.84
N GLY A 336 13.42 22.32 2.83
CA GLY A 336 12.53 21.89 3.91
C GLY A 336 11.26 22.75 4.09
N ARG A 337 10.96 23.65 3.15
CA ARG A 337 9.75 24.48 3.07
C ARG A 337 9.10 24.31 1.70
N GLY A 338 8.10 25.12 1.37
CA GLY A 338 7.24 24.89 0.22
C GLY A 338 6.05 24.04 0.63
N GLN A 339 5.50 23.24 -0.27
CA GLN A 339 4.26 22.51 0.04
C GLN A 339 4.48 21.42 1.10
N TRP A 340 3.87 21.59 2.27
CA TRP A 340 3.79 20.61 3.37
C TRP A 340 2.45 19.84 3.36
N ALA A 341 2.19 19.05 4.42
CA ALA A 341 1.03 18.17 4.57
C ALA A 341 -0.25 18.79 3.97
N THR A 342 -0.79 18.09 2.98
CA THR A 342 -1.88 18.58 2.14
C THR A 342 -3.14 17.79 2.40
N SER A 343 -4.30 18.43 2.33
CA SER A 343 -5.60 17.76 2.41
C SER A 343 -6.27 17.71 1.05
N ILE A 344 -6.80 16.55 0.66
CA ILE A 344 -7.61 16.35 -0.56
C ILE A 344 -9.03 15.95 -0.21
N ARG A 345 -10.04 16.59 -0.80
CA ARG A 345 -11.46 16.24 -0.61
C ARG A 345 -12.20 16.29 -1.93
N TYR A 346 -13.33 15.60 -1.99
CA TYR A 346 -14.23 15.61 -3.14
C TYR A 346 -15.63 15.95 -2.65
N LYS A 347 -16.30 16.88 -3.35
CA LYS A 347 -17.68 17.27 -3.09
C LYS A 347 -18.34 17.74 -4.38
N ASP A 348 -19.54 17.25 -4.65
CA ASP A 348 -20.42 17.71 -5.73
C ASP A 348 -19.74 17.83 -7.12
N GLY A 349 -18.93 16.84 -7.51
CA GLY A 349 -18.26 16.85 -8.82
C GLY A 349 -16.92 17.59 -8.87
N LEU A 350 -16.45 18.14 -7.74
CA LEU A 350 -15.21 18.90 -7.66
C LEU A 350 -14.28 18.36 -6.59
N TYR A 351 -13.00 18.29 -6.94
CA TYR A 351 -11.90 18.00 -6.03
C TYR A 351 -11.36 19.30 -5.47
N TYR A 352 -11.02 19.29 -4.18
CA TYR A 352 -10.45 20.40 -3.44
C TYR A 352 -9.15 19.94 -2.79
N LEU A 353 -8.11 20.77 -2.89
CA LEU A 353 -6.83 20.57 -2.22
C LEU A 353 -6.48 21.79 -1.39
N TYR A 354 -5.98 21.57 -0.17
CA TYR A 354 -5.42 22.64 0.67
C TYR A 354 -4.04 22.29 1.19
N PHE A 355 -3.11 23.24 1.10
CA PHE A 355 -1.80 23.14 1.77
C PHE A 355 -1.27 24.48 2.24
N SER A 356 -0.32 24.42 3.19
CA SER A 356 0.42 25.56 3.71
C SER A 356 1.90 25.47 3.31
N PRO A 357 2.53 26.56 2.81
CA PRO A 357 3.89 26.51 2.26
C PRO A 357 5.04 26.64 3.29
N ASN A 358 4.72 26.95 4.56
CA ASN A 358 5.70 27.28 5.60
C ASN A 358 6.78 28.30 5.18
N GLU A 359 6.40 29.24 4.30
CA GLU A 359 7.22 30.35 3.82
C GLU A 359 6.35 31.61 3.75
N ALA A 360 6.98 32.78 3.86
CA ALA A 360 6.30 34.06 3.68
C ALA A 360 5.56 34.11 2.33
N PRO A 361 4.36 34.70 2.26
CA PRO A 361 3.69 35.52 3.27
C PRO A 361 2.82 34.74 4.28
N TRP A 362 3.04 33.43 4.47
CA TRP A 362 2.26 32.60 5.40
C TRP A 362 0.77 32.55 5.04
N GLN A 363 0.48 32.28 3.77
CA GLN A 363 -0.87 32.06 3.26
C GLN A 363 -0.98 30.65 2.66
N GLY A 364 -2.08 29.96 2.97
CA GLY A 364 -2.41 28.67 2.38
C GLY A 364 -2.89 28.79 0.94
N TYR A 365 -2.92 27.65 0.26
CA TYR A 365 -3.34 27.50 -1.13
C TYR A 365 -4.56 26.59 -1.19
N VAL A 366 -5.61 27.02 -1.88
CA VAL A 366 -6.75 26.17 -2.23
C VAL A 366 -6.74 25.93 -3.74
N TYR A 367 -6.60 24.67 -4.15
CA TYR A 367 -6.69 24.25 -5.54
C TYR A 367 -7.95 23.44 -5.79
N THR A 368 -8.49 23.54 -7.00
CA THR A 368 -9.65 22.75 -7.42
C THR A 368 -9.47 22.13 -8.80
N THR A 369 -10.17 21.03 -9.05
CA THR A 369 -10.31 20.43 -10.38
C THR A 369 -11.55 19.56 -10.47
N LYS A 370 -12.04 19.32 -11.69
CA LYS A 370 -13.10 18.34 -11.96
C LYS A 370 -12.56 16.93 -12.20
N ASP A 371 -11.32 16.83 -12.69
CA ASP A 371 -10.59 15.57 -12.86
C ASP A 371 -9.12 15.79 -12.49
N PRO A 372 -8.60 15.09 -11.46
CA PRO A 372 -7.19 15.15 -11.08
C PRO A 372 -6.20 14.88 -12.21
N ARG A 373 -6.61 14.22 -13.31
CA ARG A 373 -5.76 13.95 -14.46
C ARG A 373 -5.54 15.19 -15.34
N GLU A 374 -6.51 16.10 -15.36
CA GLU A 374 -6.53 17.28 -16.24
C GLU A 374 -5.85 18.51 -15.62
N GLY A 375 -5.18 18.33 -14.47
CA GLY A 375 -4.51 19.40 -13.74
C GLY A 375 -5.41 20.16 -12.78
N TRP A 376 -4.87 21.21 -12.17
CA TRP A 376 -5.49 21.92 -11.04
C TRP A 376 -5.49 23.42 -11.24
N THR A 377 -6.52 24.09 -10.71
CA THR A 377 -6.68 25.54 -10.75
C THR A 377 -6.55 26.11 -9.35
N LEU A 378 -5.67 27.11 -9.16
CA LEU A 378 -5.60 27.88 -7.93
C LEU A 378 -6.90 28.68 -7.76
N ALA A 379 -7.73 28.29 -6.80
CA ALA A 379 -9.01 28.94 -6.53
C ALA A 379 -8.84 30.11 -5.58
N HIS A 380 -8.18 29.88 -4.43
CA HIS A 380 -8.08 30.88 -3.37
C HIS A 380 -6.76 30.85 -2.63
N ARG A 381 -6.40 32.00 -2.06
CA ARG A 381 -5.36 32.17 -1.06
C ARG A 381 -6.02 32.52 0.26
N ILE A 382 -5.92 31.63 1.23
CA ILE A 382 -6.57 31.76 2.53
C ILE A 382 -5.51 31.74 3.66
N PRO A 383 -5.87 31.96 4.94
CA PRO A 383 -4.90 31.91 6.02
C PRO A 383 -4.10 30.60 6.07
N HIS A 384 -2.89 30.67 6.64
CA HIS A 384 -2.07 29.50 6.90
C HIS A 384 -2.66 28.67 8.05
N PHE A 385 -2.93 27.41 7.74
CA PHE A 385 -3.38 26.37 8.66
C PHE A 385 -2.36 25.24 8.57
N HIS A 386 -1.58 25.06 9.63
CA HIS A 386 -0.53 24.06 9.70
C HIS A 386 -1.13 22.65 9.78
N ASP A 387 -0.66 21.71 8.96
CA ASP A 387 -1.06 20.30 9.00
C ASP A 387 -2.58 20.08 8.97
N ALA A 388 -3.22 20.73 8.01
CA ALA A 388 -4.66 20.86 7.98
C ALA A 388 -5.39 19.72 7.26
N SER A 389 -6.64 19.49 7.65
CA SER A 389 -7.64 18.67 6.98
C SER A 389 -8.84 19.53 6.61
N LEU A 390 -9.19 19.57 5.33
CA LEU A 390 -10.50 20.05 4.92
C LEU A 390 -11.56 19.02 5.30
N PHE A 391 -12.77 19.49 5.62
CA PHE A 391 -13.93 18.65 5.87
C PHE A 391 -15.20 19.35 5.38
N PHE A 392 -16.01 18.63 4.60
CA PHE A 392 -17.35 19.07 4.23
C PHE A 392 -18.33 18.18 4.97
N ASP A 393 -19.24 18.78 5.72
CA ASP A 393 -20.22 18.06 6.51
C ASP A 393 -21.54 17.87 5.74
N ASP A 394 -22.38 16.96 6.22
CA ASP A 394 -23.67 16.60 5.60
C ASP A 394 -24.67 17.77 5.61
N ASP A 395 -24.46 18.77 6.47
CA ASP A 395 -25.25 20.00 6.53
C ASP A 395 -24.82 21.07 5.50
N GLY A 396 -23.85 20.74 4.64
CA GLY A 396 -23.34 21.60 3.59
C GLY A 396 -22.27 22.61 4.04
N ARG A 397 -21.88 22.60 5.33
CA ARG A 397 -20.84 23.50 5.85
C ARG A 397 -19.45 22.94 5.59
N ALA A 398 -18.49 23.84 5.47
CA ALA A 398 -17.09 23.52 5.25
C ALA A 398 -16.26 23.91 6.48
N TYR A 399 -15.31 23.07 6.85
CA TYR A 399 -14.43 23.26 7.99
C TYR A 399 -12.99 22.93 7.62
N VAL A 400 -12.07 23.54 8.38
CA VAL A 400 -10.66 23.17 8.40
C VAL A 400 -10.24 22.82 9.82
N PHE A 401 -9.71 21.61 9.99
CA PHE A 401 -9.05 21.16 11.21
C PHE A 401 -7.55 21.28 11.03
N TYR A 402 -6.83 21.80 12.00
CA TYR A 402 -5.40 22.07 11.85
C TYR A 402 -4.69 22.06 13.21
N GLY A 403 -3.35 22.11 13.17
CA GLY A 403 -2.53 22.17 14.38
C GLY A 403 -2.77 20.99 15.33
N THR A 404 -2.97 21.31 16.61
CA THR A 404 -3.32 20.36 17.66
C THR A 404 -4.78 20.53 18.09
N GLY A 405 -5.70 20.18 17.20
CA GLY A 405 -7.14 20.14 17.49
C GLY A 405 -7.87 21.48 17.29
N GLU A 406 -7.25 22.46 16.64
CA GLU A 406 -7.93 23.68 16.22
C GLU A 406 -8.89 23.40 15.05
N MET A 407 -9.99 24.14 15.02
CA MET A 407 -10.98 24.09 13.95
C MET A 407 -11.51 25.50 13.63
N LYS A 408 -11.75 25.75 12.34
CA LYS A 408 -12.54 26.90 11.86
C LYS A 408 -13.53 26.48 10.78
N GLU A 409 -14.70 27.10 10.78
CA GLU A 409 -15.64 27.08 9.68
C GLU A 409 -15.14 28.00 8.55
N LEU A 410 -15.25 27.50 7.32
CA LEU A 410 -14.91 28.19 6.09
C LEU A 410 -16.18 28.57 5.34
N ASN A 411 -16.05 29.52 4.42
CA ASN A 411 -17.09 29.72 3.41
C ASN A 411 -17.27 28.40 2.61
N PRO A 412 -18.49 28.06 2.14
CA PRO A 412 -18.72 26.79 1.44
C PRO A 412 -17.86 26.56 0.18
N ASP A 413 -17.40 27.65 -0.45
CA ASP A 413 -16.49 27.65 -1.60
C ASP A 413 -15.00 27.64 -1.22
N LEU A 414 -14.69 27.61 0.08
CA LEU A 414 -13.35 27.72 0.66
C LEU A 414 -12.61 29.04 0.34
N SER A 415 -13.33 30.12 0.04
CA SER A 415 -12.75 31.45 -0.24
C SER A 415 -12.08 32.11 0.97
N GLY A 416 -12.35 31.63 2.18
CA GLY A 416 -11.78 32.14 3.41
C GLY A 416 -12.48 31.60 4.66
N VAL A 417 -12.08 32.12 5.82
CA VAL A 417 -12.77 31.86 7.10
C VAL A 417 -14.12 32.55 7.06
N LYS A 418 -15.18 31.83 7.46
CA LYS A 418 -16.52 32.38 7.50
C LYS A 418 -16.67 33.35 8.67
N GLU A 419 -17.13 34.56 8.40
CA GLU A 419 -17.43 35.54 9.45
C GLU A 419 -18.54 35.03 10.38
N GLY A 420 -18.31 35.09 11.69
CA GLY A 420 -19.22 34.53 12.69
C GLY A 420 -19.35 32.99 12.65
N GLY A 421 -18.53 32.30 11.85
CA GLY A 421 -18.51 30.84 11.78
C GLY A 421 -17.98 30.19 13.04
N LEU A 422 -18.27 28.89 13.21
CA LEU A 422 -17.74 28.12 14.34
C LEU A 422 -16.21 28.10 14.30
N ALA A 423 -15.59 28.28 15.47
CA ALA A 423 -14.15 28.20 15.62
C ALA A 423 -13.81 27.80 17.06
N GLY A 424 -12.67 27.13 17.24
CA GLY A 424 -12.17 26.80 18.57
C GLY A 424 -11.19 25.64 18.56
N LYS A 425 -10.83 25.20 19.76
CA LYS A 425 -10.02 24.01 19.98
C LYS A 425 -10.93 22.88 20.47
N VAL A 426 -10.97 21.77 19.76
CA VAL A 426 -11.99 20.72 19.96
C VAL A 426 -11.61 19.69 21.04
N PHE A 427 -10.35 19.64 21.43
CA PHE A 427 -9.87 18.84 22.56
C PHE A 427 -8.67 19.51 23.25
N GLU A 428 -8.43 19.15 24.51
CA GLU A 428 -7.20 19.49 25.21
C GLU A 428 -6.23 18.31 25.26
N ARG A 429 -4.93 18.59 25.26
CA ARG A 429 -3.90 17.56 25.38
C ARG A 429 -4.04 16.87 26.74
N ASP A 430 -4.13 15.55 26.74
CA ASP A 430 -4.02 14.78 27.97
C ASP A 430 -2.55 14.58 28.39
N SER A 431 -2.35 14.01 29.58
CA SER A 431 -1.03 13.81 30.19
C SER A 431 -0.08 12.93 29.38
N THR A 432 -0.56 12.20 28.38
CA THR A 432 0.28 11.36 27.51
C THR A 432 0.75 12.07 26.24
N GLU A 433 0.22 13.25 25.90
CA GLU A 433 0.54 14.02 24.69
C GLU A 433 1.61 15.10 24.95
N THR A 434 2.80 14.65 25.38
CA THR A 434 3.91 15.50 25.86
C THR A 434 4.88 15.97 24.77
N GLY A 435 4.55 15.75 23.50
CA GLY A 435 5.44 16.04 22.36
C GLY A 435 4.66 16.47 21.11
N LEU A 436 5.05 15.94 19.95
CA LEU A 436 4.42 16.25 18.67
C LEU A 436 3.00 15.67 18.62
N LEU A 437 2.05 16.48 18.14
CA LEU A 437 0.66 16.09 17.91
C LEU A 437 0.08 16.95 16.78
N GLU A 438 0.07 16.40 15.57
CA GLU A 438 -0.18 17.14 14.32
C GLU A 438 -0.77 16.21 13.24
N GLY A 439 -0.67 16.59 11.97
CA GLY A 439 -1.10 15.77 10.82
C GLY A 439 -2.59 15.47 10.83
N SER A 440 -3.43 16.50 10.99
CA SER A 440 -4.88 16.35 11.11
C SER A 440 -5.45 15.64 9.87
N ARG A 441 -6.24 14.58 10.09
CA ARG A 441 -7.13 13.97 9.11
C ARG A 441 -8.50 13.78 9.71
N PHE A 442 -9.49 14.44 9.12
CA PHE A 442 -10.85 14.44 9.65
C PHE A 442 -11.81 13.68 8.74
N ILE A 443 -12.63 12.83 9.34
CA ILE A 443 -13.71 12.09 8.66
C ILE A 443 -14.97 12.04 9.53
N LYS A 444 -16.10 11.72 8.90
CA LYS A 444 -17.34 11.35 9.57
C LYS A 444 -17.69 9.91 9.20
N HIS A 445 -18.03 9.10 10.19
CA HIS A 445 -18.40 7.70 9.99
C HIS A 445 -19.54 7.33 10.94
N ASN A 446 -20.62 6.76 10.39
CA ASN A 446 -21.82 6.36 11.15
C ASN A 446 -22.33 7.44 12.12
N GLY A 447 -22.43 8.68 11.63
CA GLY A 447 -22.93 9.82 12.40
C GLY A 447 -21.97 10.40 13.44
N LYS A 448 -20.76 9.84 13.60
CA LYS A 448 -19.72 10.33 14.53
C LYS A 448 -18.58 11.01 13.79
N TYR A 449 -17.92 11.94 14.48
CA TYR A 449 -16.78 12.71 13.99
C TYR A 449 -15.46 12.12 14.48
N TYR A 450 -14.47 12.02 13.60
CA TYR A 450 -13.18 11.42 13.89
C TYR A 450 -12.04 12.32 13.41
N LEU A 451 -11.17 12.71 14.34
CA LEU A 451 -9.92 13.42 14.06
C LEU A 451 -8.74 12.47 14.31
N ILE A 452 -8.10 12.05 13.23
CA ILE A 452 -6.97 11.13 13.20
C ILE A 452 -5.69 11.98 13.14
N MET A 453 -4.72 11.66 14.00
CA MET A 453 -3.50 12.45 14.17
C MET A 453 -2.29 11.58 14.48
N ILE A 454 -1.11 12.04 14.10
CA ILE A 454 0.15 11.50 14.59
C ILE A 454 0.44 12.05 15.98
N SER A 455 0.90 11.19 16.87
CA SER A 455 1.39 11.56 18.20
C SER A 455 2.81 11.02 18.37
N TRP A 456 3.72 11.87 18.86
CA TRP A 456 5.06 11.46 19.26
C TRP A 456 5.40 12.07 20.63
N PRO A 457 5.05 11.39 21.73
CA PRO A 457 5.35 11.84 23.07
C PRO A 457 6.86 11.99 23.29
N SER A 458 7.27 12.93 24.14
CA SER A 458 8.68 13.16 24.45
C SER A 458 9.33 11.89 25.05
N GLY A 459 10.38 11.38 24.40
CA GLY A 459 11.04 10.11 24.77
C GLY A 459 10.21 8.85 24.49
N GLY A 460 9.02 8.99 23.89
CA GLY A 460 8.10 7.90 23.60
C GLY A 460 8.15 7.42 22.15
N ALA A 461 7.27 6.46 21.85
CA ALA A 461 7.07 5.94 20.50
C ALA A 461 6.15 6.86 19.70
N ARG A 462 6.50 7.11 18.44
CA ARG A 462 5.53 7.60 17.45
C ARG A 462 4.36 6.61 17.36
N ARG A 463 3.14 7.14 17.29
CA ARG A 463 1.89 6.37 17.25
C ARG A 463 0.82 7.11 16.46
N GLN A 464 -0.20 6.37 16.02
CA GLN A 464 -1.42 6.96 15.47
C GLN A 464 -2.49 7.04 16.56
N VAL A 465 -3.08 8.23 16.73
CA VAL A 465 -4.21 8.45 17.64
C VAL A 465 -5.44 8.88 16.87
N CYS A 466 -6.61 8.58 17.44
CA CYS A 466 -7.90 9.02 16.94
C CYS A 466 -8.67 9.68 18.08
N TYR A 467 -9.25 10.84 17.79
CA TYR A 467 -10.20 11.52 18.65
C TYR A 467 -11.60 11.35 18.06
N ARG A 468 -12.59 10.96 18.86
CA ARG A 468 -13.97 10.70 18.42
C ARG A 468 -14.99 11.52 19.21
N ALA A 469 -16.00 12.06 18.54
CA ALA A 469 -17.11 12.79 19.18
C ALA A 469 -18.46 12.58 18.46
N ASP A 470 -19.56 12.83 19.18
CA ASP A 470 -20.92 12.88 18.62
C ASP A 470 -21.26 14.25 18.00
N ASN A 471 -20.63 15.32 18.50
CA ASN A 471 -20.77 16.68 17.95
C ASN A 471 -19.41 17.16 17.44
N ILE A 472 -19.41 17.96 16.38
CA ILE A 472 -18.17 18.43 15.74
C ILE A 472 -17.27 19.24 16.70
N MET A 473 -17.89 19.93 17.67
CA MET A 473 -17.19 20.69 18.74
C MET A 473 -16.87 19.85 19.98
N GLY A 474 -17.17 18.56 19.98
CA GLY A 474 -16.88 17.65 21.08
C GLY A 474 -18.02 17.47 22.08
N PRO A 475 -17.72 16.94 23.28
CA PRO A 475 -16.38 16.56 23.74
C PRO A 475 -15.80 15.38 22.93
N TYR A 476 -14.49 15.38 22.74
CA TYR A 476 -13.77 14.31 22.06
C TYR A 476 -13.13 13.33 23.05
N GLU A 477 -13.32 12.04 22.82
CA GLU A 477 -12.58 10.96 23.48
C GLU A 477 -11.36 10.56 22.63
N LYS A 478 -10.30 10.02 23.22
CA LYS A 478 -9.07 9.61 22.51
C LYS A 478 -8.80 8.11 22.59
N LYS A 479 -8.29 7.53 21.51
CA LYS A 479 -7.71 6.17 21.48
C LYS A 479 -6.42 6.11 20.65
N VAL A 480 -5.46 5.29 21.08
CA VAL A 480 -4.32 4.90 20.24
C VAL A 480 -4.80 3.81 19.29
N ILE A 481 -4.73 4.08 17.98
CA ILE A 481 -5.26 3.17 16.95
C ILE A 481 -4.15 2.38 16.23
N LEU A 482 -2.90 2.82 16.32
CA LEU A 482 -1.72 2.08 15.84
C LEU A 482 -0.51 2.38 16.72
N LEU A 483 0.19 1.33 17.14
CA LEU A 483 1.49 1.40 17.78
C LEU A 483 2.35 0.24 17.29
N SER A 484 2.96 0.39 16.11
CA SER A 484 3.66 -0.71 15.43
C SER A 484 5.01 -0.27 14.90
N LYS A 485 6.06 -1.02 15.26
CA LYS A 485 7.32 -1.08 14.52
C LYS A 485 7.15 -2.07 13.37
N PHE A 486 7.91 -1.89 12.29
CA PHE A 486 7.79 -2.76 11.13
C PHE A 486 9.11 -2.86 10.35
N GLY A 487 9.44 -4.05 9.85
CA GLY A 487 10.57 -4.28 8.93
C GLY A 487 11.96 -3.90 9.46
N GLY A 488 12.18 -3.90 10.79
CA GLY A 488 13.43 -3.46 11.39
C GLY A 488 13.58 -1.93 11.54
N PHE A 489 12.54 -1.16 11.21
CA PHE A 489 12.50 0.30 11.31
C PHE A 489 11.66 0.80 12.50
N PRO A 490 11.77 2.10 12.87
CA PRO A 490 11.01 2.70 13.96
C PRO A 490 9.48 2.64 13.79
N TYR A 491 8.74 3.11 14.79
CA TYR A 491 7.28 3.10 14.77
C TYR A 491 6.70 3.92 13.60
N ALA A 492 5.55 3.52 13.07
CA ALA A 492 4.80 4.23 12.05
C ALA A 492 3.79 5.24 12.63
N GLY A 493 3.44 6.26 11.86
CA GLY A 493 2.42 7.25 12.21
C GLY A 493 2.28 8.31 11.11
N GLN A 494 1.19 9.07 11.18
CA GLN A 494 0.72 10.06 10.20
C GLN A 494 0.28 9.43 8.87
N GLY A 495 -0.86 9.90 8.39
CA GLY A 495 -1.57 9.37 7.24
C GLY A 495 -3.06 9.34 7.51
N THR A 496 -3.81 8.54 6.76
CA THR A 496 -5.28 8.55 6.78
C THR A 496 -5.88 7.15 6.74
N ILE A 497 -7.21 7.08 6.83
CA ILE A 497 -7.97 5.88 6.52
C ILE A 497 -8.92 6.13 5.34
N VAL A 498 -9.20 5.08 4.57
CA VAL A 498 -10.07 5.13 3.39
C VAL A 498 -10.85 3.81 3.27
N ASP A 499 -12.09 3.90 2.79
CA ASP A 499 -12.92 2.71 2.51
C ASP A 499 -12.87 2.28 1.04
N ASP A 500 -13.31 1.05 0.77
CA ASP A 500 -13.48 0.52 -0.59
C ASP A 500 -14.88 0.70 -1.18
N GLY A 501 -15.79 1.37 -0.46
CA GLY A 501 -17.21 1.48 -0.82
C GLY A 501 -18.02 0.20 -0.62
N LYS A 502 -17.39 -0.89 -0.17
CA LYS A 502 -17.99 -2.21 0.08
C LYS A 502 -17.93 -2.60 1.55
N GLY A 503 -17.61 -1.65 2.43
CA GLY A 503 -17.59 -1.79 3.88
C GLY A 503 -16.24 -2.17 4.48
N ASN A 504 -15.20 -2.40 3.66
CA ASN A 504 -13.85 -2.60 4.16
C ASN A 504 -13.13 -1.26 4.27
N TRP A 505 -12.27 -1.13 5.28
CA TRP A 505 -11.47 0.08 5.53
C TRP A 505 -9.99 -0.27 5.60
N TYR A 506 -9.16 0.68 5.21
CA TYR A 506 -7.71 0.54 5.17
C TYR A 506 -7.03 1.77 5.74
N GLY A 507 -5.90 1.58 6.43
CA GLY A 507 -5.00 2.65 6.85
C GLY A 507 -3.82 2.78 5.90
N VAL A 508 -3.55 4.00 5.43
CA VAL A 508 -2.35 4.36 4.68
C VAL A 508 -1.50 5.27 5.56
N ILE A 509 -0.46 4.72 6.16
CA ILE A 509 0.34 5.36 7.22
C ILE A 509 1.80 5.32 6.81
N PHE A 510 2.57 6.39 7.08
CA PHE A 510 4.00 6.37 6.75
C PHE A 510 4.89 5.87 7.90
N GLN A 511 6.09 5.42 7.54
CA GLN A 511 7.16 5.03 8.44
C GLN A 511 8.47 5.69 8.00
N ASP A 512 9.24 6.27 8.94
CA ASP A 512 10.57 6.79 8.61
C ASP A 512 11.55 5.64 8.35
N ARG A 513 12.26 5.68 7.22
CA ARG A 513 13.28 4.71 6.83
C ARG A 513 14.58 5.38 6.42
N GLY A 514 15.11 6.22 7.31
CA GLY A 514 16.44 6.79 7.18
C GLY A 514 16.63 7.51 5.84
N GLY A 515 17.75 7.23 5.17
CA GLY A 515 18.13 7.90 3.93
C GLY A 515 17.12 7.74 2.78
N CYS A 516 16.25 6.72 2.82
CA CYS A 516 15.18 6.55 1.83
C CYS A 516 14.06 7.59 1.99
N GLY A 517 13.87 8.12 3.21
CA GLY A 517 12.78 9.03 3.55
C GLY A 517 11.62 8.36 4.25
N ARG A 518 10.41 8.87 4.03
CA ARG A 518 9.17 8.46 4.70
C ARG A 518 8.33 7.61 3.74
N VAL A 519 8.15 6.33 4.07
CA VAL A 519 7.60 5.32 3.15
C VAL A 519 6.20 4.90 3.57
N LEU A 520 5.35 4.50 2.62
CA LEU A 520 3.95 4.15 2.91
C LEU A 520 3.77 2.68 3.24
N THR A 521 3.04 2.40 4.32
CA THR A 521 2.50 1.08 4.63
C THR A 521 0.97 1.08 4.47
N LEU A 522 0.43 -0.07 4.09
CA LEU A 522 -1.01 -0.32 3.94
C LEU A 522 -1.41 -1.43 4.90
N MET A 523 -2.50 -1.23 5.65
CA MET A 523 -3.01 -2.21 6.61
C MET A 523 -4.53 -2.18 6.70
N PRO A 524 -5.17 -3.26 7.18
CA PRO A 524 -6.59 -3.23 7.49
C PRO A 524 -6.91 -2.17 8.56
N CYS A 525 -8.11 -1.59 8.46
CA CYS A 525 -8.74 -0.80 9.49
C CYS A 525 -10.02 -1.50 9.94
N THR A 526 -10.04 -2.00 11.17
CA THR A 526 -11.18 -2.72 11.75
C THR A 526 -11.90 -1.84 12.75
N TRP A 527 -13.20 -1.62 12.52
CA TRP A 527 -14.05 -0.91 13.48
C TRP A 527 -14.38 -1.80 14.67
N LYS A 528 -13.85 -1.47 15.86
CA LYS A 528 -14.11 -2.17 17.14
C LYS A 528 -14.71 -1.17 18.13
N ASP A 529 -15.94 -1.40 18.60
CA ASP A 529 -16.67 -0.50 19.50
C ASP A 529 -16.72 0.96 18.98
N GLY A 530 -16.89 1.11 17.67
CA GLY A 530 -16.90 2.41 16.98
C GLY A 530 -15.53 3.10 16.89
N TRP A 531 -14.42 2.39 17.07
CA TRP A 531 -13.04 2.89 16.88
C TRP A 531 -12.34 2.25 15.67
N PRO A 532 -11.64 3.03 14.82
CA PRO A 532 -10.94 2.53 13.64
C PRO A 532 -9.56 1.96 14.00
N MET A 533 -9.50 0.72 14.46
CA MET A 533 -8.24 0.07 14.88
C MET A 533 -7.43 -0.36 13.65
N LEU A 534 -6.14 -0.02 13.60
CA LEU A 534 -5.26 -0.32 12.47
C LEU A 534 -4.36 -1.52 12.75
N GLY A 535 -4.05 -2.27 11.69
CA GLY A 535 -3.14 -3.41 11.72
C GLY A 535 -3.83 -4.75 11.48
N ASP A 536 -3.04 -5.82 11.53
CA ASP A 536 -3.49 -7.20 11.55
C ASP A 536 -4.24 -7.56 12.86
N GLU A 537 -4.56 -8.83 13.07
CA GLU A 537 -5.22 -9.30 14.30
C GLU A 537 -4.39 -9.09 15.59
N ASN A 538 -3.13 -8.71 15.48
CA ASN A 538 -2.23 -8.36 16.58
C ASN A 538 -2.01 -6.85 16.70
N GLY A 539 -2.66 -6.03 15.85
CA GLY A 539 -2.49 -4.58 15.81
C GLY A 539 -1.14 -4.15 15.22
N LEU A 540 -0.52 -5.01 14.43
CA LEU A 540 0.78 -4.76 13.78
C LEU A 540 0.60 -4.49 12.30
N ILE A 541 1.54 -3.78 11.69
CA ILE A 541 1.58 -3.65 10.23
C ILE A 541 1.91 -5.03 9.66
N PRO A 542 1.03 -5.60 8.80
CA PRO A 542 1.26 -6.92 8.24
C PRO A 542 2.42 -6.88 7.24
N THR A 543 3.29 -7.90 7.26
CA THR A 543 4.35 -8.06 6.25
C THR A 543 3.77 -8.32 4.87
N THR A 544 2.75 -9.18 4.81
CA THR A 544 2.02 -9.58 3.61
C THR A 544 0.54 -9.36 3.82
N MET A 545 -0.16 -8.91 2.79
CA MET A 545 -1.62 -8.71 2.83
C MET A 545 -2.17 -8.93 1.42
N GLY A 546 -3.40 -9.45 1.32
CA GLY A 546 -4.11 -9.48 0.05
C GLY A 546 -4.45 -8.07 -0.42
N LYS A 547 -4.27 -7.77 -1.71
CA LYS A 547 -4.72 -6.48 -2.26
C LYS A 547 -6.19 -6.21 -1.91
N PRO A 548 -6.56 -4.96 -1.58
CA PRO A 548 -7.95 -4.55 -1.47
C PRO A 548 -8.80 -4.92 -2.70
N MET A 549 -8.22 -4.83 -3.90
CA MET A 549 -8.85 -5.25 -5.15
C MET A 549 -7.87 -6.03 -6.04
N ALA A 550 -8.26 -7.21 -6.50
CA ALA A 550 -7.49 -8.04 -7.42
C ALA A 550 -7.51 -7.50 -8.86
N GLY A 551 -6.65 -8.05 -9.72
CA GLY A 551 -6.67 -7.78 -11.16
C GLY A 551 -5.94 -6.52 -11.62
N TYR A 552 -5.35 -5.76 -10.68
CA TYR A 552 -4.51 -4.61 -10.99
C TYR A 552 -3.03 -4.92 -10.74
N THR A 553 -2.19 -4.47 -11.67
CA THR A 553 -0.74 -4.63 -11.65
C THR A 553 -0.06 -3.34 -12.11
N GLY A 554 1.19 -3.15 -11.72
CA GLY A 554 2.03 -2.04 -12.18
C GLY A 554 2.10 -0.91 -11.17
N GLY A 555 2.19 0.33 -11.65
CA GLY A 555 2.50 1.48 -10.81
C GLY A 555 3.99 1.76 -10.81
N GLU A 556 4.33 3.01 -11.09
CA GLU A 556 5.69 3.47 -11.28
C GLU A 556 5.76 4.93 -10.86
N ILE A 557 6.59 5.23 -9.86
CA ILE A 557 6.83 6.58 -9.35
C ILE A 557 8.31 7.00 -9.49
N VAL A 558 9.12 6.08 -10.01
CA VAL A 558 10.52 6.24 -10.43
C VAL A 558 10.69 5.41 -11.69
N SER A 559 11.22 6.00 -12.75
CA SER A 559 11.28 5.35 -14.06
C SER A 559 12.56 5.71 -14.81
N SER A 560 13.02 4.79 -15.65
CA SER A 560 14.01 5.12 -16.69
C SER A 560 13.46 6.17 -17.66
N ASP A 561 14.34 6.91 -18.32
CA ASP A 561 14.01 7.94 -19.30
C ASP A 561 15.13 8.03 -20.35
N GLU A 562 14.79 7.75 -21.61
CA GLU A 562 15.70 7.91 -22.75
C GLU A 562 15.56 9.30 -23.40
N PHE A 563 14.74 10.19 -22.84
CA PHE A 563 14.54 11.58 -23.28
C PHE A 563 14.17 11.73 -24.77
N ASP A 564 13.47 10.74 -25.33
CA ASP A 564 12.98 10.70 -26.71
C ASP A 564 11.65 11.44 -26.89
N SER A 565 10.89 11.62 -25.80
CA SER A 565 9.71 12.45 -25.72
C SER A 565 10.04 13.95 -25.74
N SER A 566 9.17 14.76 -26.35
CA SER A 566 9.24 16.23 -26.26
C SER A 566 8.70 16.79 -24.94
N MET A 567 8.07 15.95 -24.12
CA MET A 567 7.51 16.27 -22.81
C MET A 567 8.35 15.61 -21.72
N LEU A 568 8.62 16.34 -20.63
CA LEU A 568 9.33 15.79 -19.49
C LEU A 568 8.50 14.67 -18.85
N ASN A 569 9.13 13.51 -18.60
CA ASN A 569 8.49 12.43 -17.86
C ASN A 569 7.98 12.95 -16.51
N ILE A 570 6.74 12.59 -16.17
CA ILE A 570 6.03 13.08 -14.99
C ILE A 570 6.75 12.77 -13.67
N ASN A 571 7.62 11.75 -13.62
CA ASN A 571 8.33 11.39 -12.40
C ASN A 571 9.47 12.37 -12.03
N TRP A 572 9.91 13.23 -12.96
CA TRP A 572 10.93 14.23 -12.70
C TRP A 572 10.39 15.42 -11.90
N GLN A 573 11.15 15.82 -10.88
CA GLN A 573 10.96 17.08 -10.19
C GLN A 573 12.26 17.87 -10.11
N TRP A 574 12.18 19.16 -10.36
CA TRP A 574 13.26 20.13 -10.16
C TRP A 574 13.44 20.43 -8.68
N ASN A 575 14.69 20.59 -8.27
CA ASN A 575 15.03 21.24 -7.02
C ASN A 575 14.78 22.75 -7.18
N HIS A 576 13.74 23.27 -6.52
CA HIS A 576 13.23 24.64 -6.69
C HIS A 576 12.63 24.91 -8.09
N ASN A 577 12.15 26.13 -8.34
CA ASN A 577 11.61 26.50 -9.65
C ASN A 577 12.70 26.37 -10.74
N PRO A 578 12.40 25.71 -11.87
CA PRO A 578 13.32 25.67 -12.99
C PRO A 578 13.39 27.03 -13.72
N VAL A 579 14.56 27.35 -14.23
CA VAL A 579 14.80 28.40 -15.21
C VAL A 579 14.52 27.80 -16.59
N ALA A 580 13.39 28.20 -17.19
CA ALA A 580 12.84 27.57 -18.41
C ALA A 580 13.81 27.53 -19.60
N GLU A 581 14.57 28.60 -19.84
CA GLU A 581 15.56 28.68 -20.93
C GLU A 581 16.83 27.83 -20.68
N GLY A 582 16.97 27.29 -19.47
CA GLY A 582 18.10 26.49 -19.04
C GLY A 582 17.96 25.00 -19.30
N TRP A 583 16.84 24.52 -19.85
CA TRP A 583 16.67 23.12 -20.22
C TRP A 583 15.87 22.94 -21.51
N SER A 584 15.97 21.78 -22.16
CA SER A 584 15.18 21.47 -23.37
C SER A 584 15.27 19.99 -23.75
N LEU A 585 14.14 19.41 -24.17
CA LEU A 585 14.04 18.10 -24.83
C LEU A 585 14.00 18.19 -26.37
N THR A 586 13.89 19.41 -26.91
CA THR A 586 13.64 19.64 -28.34
C THR A 586 14.82 20.26 -29.08
N LYS A 587 15.78 20.89 -28.36
CA LYS A 587 17.00 21.44 -28.97
C LYS A 587 17.92 20.35 -29.56
N ARG A 588 17.83 19.13 -29.04
CA ARG A 588 18.48 17.92 -29.55
C ARG A 588 17.56 16.74 -29.20
N PRO A 589 16.65 16.33 -30.09
CA PRO A 589 15.75 15.21 -29.83
C PRO A 589 16.49 13.95 -29.40
N GLY A 590 15.94 13.19 -28.43
CA GLY A 590 16.60 12.05 -27.80
C GLY A 590 17.60 12.44 -26.70
N TYR A 591 17.61 13.70 -26.25
CA TYR A 591 18.49 14.20 -25.19
C TYR A 591 17.79 15.24 -24.33
N MET A 592 18.06 15.20 -23.03
CA MET A 592 17.78 16.30 -22.12
C MET A 592 18.98 17.26 -22.09
N ARG A 593 18.83 18.44 -22.69
CA ARG A 593 19.84 19.51 -22.62
C ARG A 593 19.72 20.27 -21.30
N LEU A 594 20.82 20.42 -20.56
CA LEU A 594 20.94 21.32 -19.41
C LEU A 594 21.99 22.39 -19.68
N LYS A 595 21.56 23.66 -19.72
CA LYS A 595 22.41 24.83 -20.01
C LYS A 595 22.69 25.60 -18.72
N THR A 596 23.93 26.06 -18.55
CA THR A 596 24.28 26.91 -17.41
C THR A 596 23.62 28.29 -17.53
N THR A 597 22.76 28.64 -16.57
CA THR A 597 21.96 29.88 -16.55
C THR A 597 22.39 30.87 -15.47
N ARG A 598 23.08 30.40 -14.43
CA ARG A 598 23.57 31.23 -13.32
C ARG A 598 25.00 30.83 -12.96
N VAL A 599 25.80 31.82 -12.53
CA VAL A 599 27.08 31.56 -11.87
C VAL A 599 26.81 31.35 -10.39
N VAL A 600 27.18 30.18 -9.87
CA VAL A 600 27.00 29.77 -8.47
C VAL A 600 28.19 28.95 -8.00
N ASP A 601 28.43 28.96 -6.69
CA ASP A 601 29.64 28.36 -6.12
C ASP A 601 29.48 26.87 -5.77
N ASN A 602 28.24 26.36 -5.72
CA ASN A 602 27.95 25.01 -5.29
C ASN A 602 26.62 24.47 -5.85
N LEU A 603 26.45 23.14 -5.73
CA LEU A 603 25.27 22.40 -6.19
C LEU A 603 23.97 22.87 -5.53
N TYR A 604 24.00 23.25 -4.25
CA TYR A 604 22.80 23.64 -3.50
C TYR A 604 22.18 24.95 -3.96
N LEU A 605 22.92 25.75 -4.74
CA LEU A 605 22.44 26.98 -5.36
C LEU A 605 22.25 26.82 -6.89
N ALA A 606 22.49 25.63 -7.44
CA ALA A 606 22.40 25.37 -8.87
C ALA A 606 20.93 25.23 -9.32
N PRO A 607 20.39 26.17 -10.12
CA PRO A 607 19.09 25.99 -10.72
C PRO A 607 19.10 24.82 -11.71
N ASN A 608 17.93 24.29 -12.03
CA ASN A 608 17.75 23.18 -13.00
C ASN A 608 18.46 21.88 -12.61
N THR A 609 18.66 21.67 -11.31
CA THR A 609 18.97 20.33 -10.79
C THR A 609 17.69 19.49 -10.83
N MET A 610 17.64 18.46 -11.67
CA MET A 610 16.48 17.56 -11.78
C MET A 610 16.66 16.34 -10.91
N THR A 611 15.56 15.83 -10.38
CA THR A 611 15.57 14.76 -9.39
C THR A 611 14.49 13.72 -9.61
N GLN A 612 14.80 12.47 -9.29
CA GLN A 612 13.81 11.40 -9.05
C GLN A 612 14.03 10.80 -7.65
N ARG A 613 12.98 10.19 -7.09
CA ARG A 613 13.08 9.45 -5.80
C ARG A 613 14.08 8.29 -5.93
N MET A 614 14.67 7.89 -4.81
CA MET A 614 15.28 6.57 -4.66
C MET A 614 14.28 5.62 -4.03
N GLU A 615 14.40 4.33 -4.30
CA GLU A 615 13.49 3.30 -3.76
C GLU A 615 14.26 2.22 -3.02
N GLY A 616 13.67 1.72 -1.94
CA GLY A 616 14.16 0.56 -1.22
C GLY A 616 13.63 -0.77 -1.79
N PRO A 617 14.13 -1.90 -1.27
CA PRO A 617 15.23 -1.95 -0.31
C PRO A 617 16.59 -1.64 -0.94
N CYS A 618 16.77 -1.90 -2.23
CA CYS A 618 17.98 -1.57 -2.99
C CYS A 618 17.60 -1.07 -4.38
N CYS A 619 18.32 -0.07 -4.90
CA CYS A 619 18.12 0.41 -6.27
C CYS A 619 19.42 0.89 -6.89
N THR A 620 19.48 0.90 -8.21
CA THR A 620 20.57 1.52 -8.97
C THR A 620 20.01 2.49 -10.00
N ALA A 621 20.74 3.57 -10.24
CA ALA A 621 20.50 4.41 -11.41
C ALA A 621 21.82 4.80 -12.06
N SER A 622 21.80 4.92 -13.38
CA SER A 622 22.92 5.40 -14.17
C SER A 622 22.49 6.46 -15.18
N VAL A 623 23.44 7.30 -15.58
CA VAL A 623 23.25 8.34 -16.57
C VAL A 623 24.42 8.37 -17.54
N LYS A 624 24.13 8.77 -18.78
CA LYS A 624 25.15 9.11 -19.78
C LYS A 624 25.00 10.58 -20.16
N ILE A 625 26.10 11.33 -20.07
CA ILE A 625 26.10 12.77 -20.29
C ILE A 625 27.16 13.12 -21.35
N ASP A 626 26.75 13.81 -22.41
CA ASP A 626 27.61 14.48 -23.38
C ASP A 626 28.09 15.82 -22.80
N ILE A 627 29.42 15.94 -22.65
CA ILE A 627 30.10 17.02 -21.93
C ILE A 627 31.02 17.85 -22.84
N GLU A 628 30.94 17.65 -24.15
CA GLU A 628 31.80 18.32 -25.13
C GLU A 628 31.62 19.85 -25.11
N LYS A 629 30.40 20.30 -24.79
CA LYS A 629 29.98 21.72 -24.88
C LYS A 629 30.06 22.46 -23.55
N MET A 630 30.66 21.84 -22.54
CA MET A 630 31.04 22.52 -21.29
C MET A 630 32.08 23.63 -21.56
N LYS A 631 31.95 24.74 -20.84
CA LYS A 631 32.87 25.88 -20.85
C LYS A 631 33.66 25.97 -19.56
N ASP A 632 34.78 26.70 -19.58
CA ASP A 632 35.60 26.89 -18.39
C ASP A 632 34.77 27.38 -17.19
N GLY A 633 34.86 26.65 -16.08
CA GLY A 633 34.06 26.84 -14.88
C GLY A 633 32.74 26.06 -14.82
N ASP A 634 32.33 25.36 -15.88
CA ASP A 634 31.14 24.51 -15.81
C ASP A 634 31.39 23.26 -14.95
N VAL A 635 30.33 22.83 -14.27
CA VAL A 635 30.29 21.67 -13.39
C VAL A 635 29.01 20.89 -13.69
N CYS A 636 29.13 19.63 -14.13
CA CYS A 636 27.98 18.74 -14.34
C CYS A 636 28.18 17.41 -13.61
N GLY A 637 27.12 16.76 -13.18
CA GLY A 637 27.27 15.51 -12.44
C GLY A 637 25.99 14.79 -12.08
N PHE A 638 26.17 13.79 -11.23
CA PHE A 638 25.14 12.93 -10.69
C PHE A 638 25.33 12.77 -9.17
N SER A 639 24.24 12.83 -8.40
CA SER A 639 24.33 12.86 -6.94
C SER A 639 23.26 12.00 -6.26
N ALA A 640 23.66 11.40 -5.14
CA ALA A 640 22.73 11.00 -4.08
C ALA A 640 22.41 12.25 -3.25
N PHE A 641 21.42 13.02 -3.71
CA PHE A 641 21.20 14.40 -3.30
C PHE A 641 20.29 14.48 -2.06
N ASN A 642 20.83 15.11 -1.02
CA ASN A 642 20.13 15.58 0.18
C ASN A 642 20.95 16.75 0.76
N GLY A 643 20.66 17.21 1.99
CA GLY A 643 21.52 18.17 2.68
C GLY A 643 22.92 17.61 2.99
N ASP A 644 23.04 16.30 3.15
CA ASP A 644 24.28 15.56 2.96
C ASP A 644 24.20 14.87 1.59
N ALA A 645 25.16 15.15 0.72
CA ALA A 645 25.19 14.58 -0.62
C ALA A 645 26.49 13.84 -0.92
N GLY A 646 26.36 12.65 -1.51
CA GLY A 646 27.42 12.02 -2.28
C GLY A 646 27.34 12.55 -3.71
N VAL A 647 28.45 13.04 -4.26
CA VAL A 647 28.46 13.72 -5.56
C VAL A 647 29.56 13.14 -6.44
N VAL A 648 29.23 12.76 -7.68
CA VAL A 648 30.20 12.50 -8.76
C VAL A 648 30.00 13.50 -9.88
N LYS A 649 31.06 14.16 -10.32
CA LYS A 649 30.96 15.30 -11.25
C LYS A 649 32.17 15.41 -12.17
N VAL A 650 31.97 16.15 -13.26
CA VAL A 650 33.03 16.64 -14.13
C VAL A 650 33.14 18.16 -13.97
N LEU A 651 34.37 18.63 -13.75
CA LEU A 651 34.74 20.04 -13.76
C LEU A 651 35.41 20.37 -15.10
N LYS A 652 35.03 21.50 -15.71
CA LYS A 652 35.71 22.04 -16.87
C LYS A 652 36.72 23.11 -16.44
N GLU A 653 37.99 22.75 -16.31
CA GLU A 653 39.07 23.64 -15.86
C GLU A 653 39.94 24.10 -17.03
N GLY A 654 39.64 25.28 -17.57
CA GLY A 654 40.24 25.78 -18.80
C GLY A 654 40.01 24.81 -19.95
N LYS A 655 41.09 24.18 -20.43
CA LYS A 655 41.03 23.17 -21.50
C LYS A 655 40.85 21.74 -21.00
N LYS A 656 40.97 21.50 -19.70
CA LYS A 656 40.94 20.17 -19.07
C LYS A 656 39.53 19.80 -18.64
N TRP A 657 39.26 18.50 -18.55
CA TRP A 657 38.09 17.94 -17.88
C TRP A 657 38.61 17.12 -16.70
N VAL A 658 37.99 17.27 -15.54
CA VAL A 658 38.42 16.60 -14.32
C VAL A 658 37.23 15.89 -13.70
N VAL A 659 37.31 14.56 -13.55
CA VAL A 659 36.33 13.79 -12.79
C VAL A 659 36.66 13.95 -11.31
N VAL A 660 35.64 14.28 -10.53
CA VAL A 660 35.71 14.52 -9.10
C VAL A 660 34.62 13.73 -8.39
N ALA A 661 34.92 13.22 -7.20
CA ALA A 661 33.91 12.71 -6.29
C ALA A 661 34.09 13.32 -4.90
N ASP A 662 32.97 13.76 -4.32
CA ASP A 662 32.92 14.53 -3.07
C ASP A 662 31.85 14.00 -2.13
N GLU A 663 32.10 14.15 -0.83
CA GLU A 663 31.06 14.25 0.19
C GLU A 663 30.79 15.74 0.44
N GLU A 664 29.55 16.19 0.22
CA GLU A 664 29.13 17.59 0.41
C GLU A 664 28.08 17.71 1.53
N ASN A 665 28.26 18.65 2.47
CA ASN A 665 27.32 18.94 3.55
C ASN A 665 26.94 20.42 3.56
N VAL A 666 25.65 20.73 3.39
CA VAL A 666 25.15 22.11 3.38
C VAL A 666 24.77 22.61 4.77
N GLU A 667 25.18 23.84 5.07
CA GLU A 667 24.74 24.60 6.23
C GLU A 667 23.72 25.67 5.81
N LEU A 668 22.59 25.70 6.53
CA LEU A 668 21.48 26.61 6.25
C LEU A 668 21.18 27.48 7.49
N THR A 669 20.79 28.74 7.27
CA THR A 669 20.17 29.54 8.34
C THR A 669 18.77 29.03 8.67
N ASP A 670 18.35 29.09 9.94
CA ASP A 670 17.02 28.62 10.33
C ASP A 670 15.88 29.45 9.74
N LYS A 671 16.05 30.80 9.75
CA LYS A 671 15.00 31.75 9.35
C LYS A 671 14.78 31.76 7.84
N ASP A 672 15.85 31.89 7.06
CA ASP A 672 15.77 32.15 5.61
C ASP A 672 16.25 30.98 4.76
N LYS A 673 16.66 29.87 5.40
CA LYS A 673 17.26 28.70 4.73
C LYS A 673 18.36 29.12 3.75
N ARG A 674 19.11 30.17 4.09
CA ARG A 674 20.19 30.67 3.25
C ARG A 674 21.37 29.72 3.40
N VAL A 675 21.95 29.29 2.27
CA VAL A 675 23.20 28.55 2.25
C VAL A 675 24.32 29.47 2.74
N THR A 676 24.92 29.14 3.89
CA THR A 676 26.03 29.91 4.47
C THR A 676 27.38 29.28 4.19
N ASN A 677 27.40 27.96 4.06
CA ASN A 677 28.59 27.17 3.78
C ASN A 677 28.20 25.84 3.16
N VAL A 678 29.12 25.27 2.37
CA VAL A 678 29.05 23.89 1.93
C VAL A 678 30.40 23.26 2.25
N ARG A 679 30.42 22.34 3.21
CA ARG A 679 31.64 21.59 3.53
C ARG A 679 31.83 20.53 2.45
N ILE A 680 32.97 20.57 1.78
CA ILE A 680 33.31 19.63 0.71
C ILE A 680 34.53 18.82 1.14
N LYS A 681 34.40 17.50 1.11
CA LYS A 681 35.51 16.56 1.25
C LYS A 681 35.69 15.84 -0.09
N GLU A 682 36.68 16.30 -0.85
CA GLU A 682 37.08 15.65 -2.10
C GLU A 682 37.76 14.31 -1.79
N VAL A 683 37.23 13.22 -2.34
CA VAL A 683 37.76 11.86 -2.14
C VAL A 683 38.47 11.33 -3.38
N PHE A 684 38.17 11.89 -4.55
CA PHE A 684 38.75 11.48 -5.82
C PHE A 684 38.87 12.65 -6.77
N ARG A 685 39.99 12.71 -7.50
CA ARG A 685 40.23 13.69 -8.56
C ARG A 685 41.09 13.08 -9.65
N LYS A 686 40.62 13.16 -10.90
CA LYS A 686 41.39 12.68 -12.05
C LYS A 686 41.10 13.48 -13.31
N GLU A 687 42.16 13.96 -13.97
CA GLU A 687 42.06 14.56 -15.30
C GLU A 687 41.69 13.49 -16.35
N ILE A 688 40.75 13.83 -17.23
CA ILE A 688 40.34 12.99 -18.36
C ILE A 688 40.55 13.72 -19.69
N ASN A 689 41.09 13.00 -20.66
CA ASN A 689 41.58 13.58 -21.91
C ASN A 689 40.47 13.70 -22.96
N LYS A 690 39.94 14.92 -23.14
CA LYS A 690 38.96 15.29 -24.20
C LYS A 690 37.81 14.29 -24.36
N PRO A 691 37.08 13.94 -23.29
CA PRO A 691 35.93 13.05 -23.39
C PRO A 691 34.81 13.71 -24.20
N LYS A 692 34.12 12.93 -25.03
CA LYS A 692 32.82 13.33 -25.56
C LYS A 692 31.72 13.14 -24.52
N SER A 693 31.73 12.00 -23.84
CA SER A 693 30.73 11.63 -22.85
C SER A 693 31.35 11.06 -21.59
N VAL A 694 30.58 11.08 -20.51
CA VAL A 694 30.88 10.44 -19.23
C VAL A 694 29.64 9.67 -18.77
N TYR A 695 29.85 8.61 -18.02
CA TYR A 695 28.79 7.82 -17.39
C TYR A 695 28.94 7.89 -15.88
N PHE A 696 27.83 8.03 -15.17
CA PHE A 696 27.78 7.93 -13.72
C PHE A 696 26.75 6.88 -13.30
N ARG A 697 27.00 6.22 -12.17
CA ARG A 697 26.07 5.27 -11.56
C ARG A 697 26.06 5.44 -10.05
N ILE A 698 24.90 5.23 -9.43
CA ILE A 698 24.72 5.21 -8.00
C ILE A 698 23.96 3.94 -7.64
N ASP A 699 24.55 3.12 -6.77
CA ASP A 699 23.93 1.94 -6.19
C ASP A 699 23.58 2.26 -4.74
N ALA A 700 22.30 2.13 -4.35
CA ALA A 700 21.79 2.49 -3.04
C ALA A 700 21.24 1.26 -2.29
N ASP A 701 21.54 1.16 -0.99
CA ASP A 701 21.09 0.12 -0.07
C ASP A 701 20.41 0.74 1.16
N PHE A 702 19.09 0.57 1.24
CA PHE A 702 18.21 1.05 2.30
C PHE A 702 17.71 -0.09 3.20
N ARG A 703 18.36 -1.26 3.18
CA ARG A 703 18.06 -2.32 4.16
C ARG A 703 18.30 -1.81 5.58
N PRO A 704 17.64 -2.39 6.60
CA PRO A 704 17.74 -1.93 7.98
C PRO A 704 19.19 -1.70 8.44
N GLY A 705 19.47 -0.48 8.92
CA GLY A 705 20.80 -0.10 9.42
C GLY A 705 21.85 0.26 8.37
N LYS A 706 21.52 0.27 7.06
CA LYS A 706 22.47 0.57 5.97
C LYS A 706 22.46 2.06 5.59
N ASP A 707 21.46 2.51 4.82
CA ASP A 707 21.44 3.81 4.13
C ASP A 707 22.76 4.14 3.42
N LEU A 708 23.28 3.20 2.63
CA LEU A 708 24.58 3.34 1.96
C LEU A 708 24.40 3.58 0.47
N ALA A 709 25.23 4.44 -0.10
CA ALA A 709 25.37 4.60 -1.53
C ALA A 709 26.80 4.34 -1.98
N THR A 710 26.98 3.69 -3.13
CA THR A 710 28.25 3.68 -3.85
C THR A 710 28.10 4.39 -5.18
N LEU A 711 28.99 5.35 -5.44
CA LEU A 711 28.98 6.16 -6.65
C LEU A 711 30.15 5.79 -7.55
N TYR A 712 29.87 5.68 -8.84
CA TYR A 712 30.80 5.19 -9.85
C TYR A 712 30.91 6.18 -11.02
N TYR A 713 32.02 6.10 -11.74
CA TYR A 713 32.11 6.66 -13.09
C TYR A 713 32.57 5.60 -14.10
N SER A 714 32.27 5.85 -15.37
CA SER A 714 32.80 5.11 -16.51
C SER A 714 33.02 6.04 -17.71
N MET A 715 33.95 5.67 -18.59
CA MET A 715 34.20 6.36 -19.86
C MET A 715 33.58 5.64 -21.06
N ASP A 716 33.19 4.38 -20.89
CA ASP A 716 32.64 3.53 -21.97
C ASP A 716 31.27 2.94 -21.65
N GLY A 717 30.77 3.10 -20.42
CA GLY A 717 29.48 2.57 -19.95
C GLY A 717 29.54 1.10 -19.52
N ASN A 718 30.67 0.42 -19.70
CA ASN A 718 30.84 -1.01 -19.42
C ASN A 718 31.79 -1.22 -18.22
N ASN A 719 32.90 -0.50 -18.19
CA ASN A 719 33.90 -0.60 -17.14
C ASN A 719 33.67 0.49 -16.09
N TRP A 720 33.15 0.09 -14.93
CA TRP A 720 32.77 1.00 -13.86
C TRP A 720 33.84 1.07 -12.77
N THR A 721 34.30 2.29 -12.46
CA THR A 721 35.24 2.54 -11.37
C THR A 721 34.49 3.16 -10.19
N PRO A 722 34.49 2.53 -9.00
CA PRO A 722 33.91 3.12 -7.79
C PRO A 722 34.75 4.32 -7.34
N LEU A 723 34.09 5.45 -7.09
CA LEU A 723 34.75 6.69 -6.65
C LEU A 723 34.49 7.00 -5.17
N LEU A 724 33.26 6.79 -4.73
CA LEU A 724 32.84 7.01 -3.35
C LEU A 724 32.07 5.78 -2.90
N LYS A 725 32.66 4.99 -2.00
CA LYS A 725 32.08 3.75 -1.46
C LYS A 725 31.49 4.00 -0.08
N ASP A 726 30.42 3.28 0.23
CA ASP A 726 29.78 3.27 1.55
C ASP A 726 29.42 4.69 2.05
N TYR A 727 29.02 5.57 1.12
CA TYR A 727 28.54 6.89 1.48
C TYR A 727 27.26 6.77 2.32
N LYS A 728 27.30 7.25 3.55
CA LYS A 728 26.14 7.22 4.44
C LYS A 728 25.16 8.32 4.05
N MET A 729 24.00 7.94 3.53
CA MET A 729 22.88 8.84 3.30
C MET A 729 22.18 9.16 4.62
N ILE A 730 21.87 10.45 4.83
CA ILE A 730 21.32 10.96 6.09
C ILE A 730 20.02 11.70 5.81
N PHE A 731 18.98 11.33 6.56
CA PHE A 731 17.73 12.09 6.59
C PHE A 731 17.76 13.13 7.71
N ASP A 732 17.52 14.39 7.35
CA ASP A 732 17.47 15.50 8.29
C ASP A 732 16.24 16.38 8.05
N TYR A 733 15.28 16.27 8.97
CA TYR A 733 14.04 17.04 8.94
C TYR A 733 14.25 18.55 9.13
N ARG A 734 15.40 18.98 9.67
CA ARG A 734 15.69 20.41 9.88
C ARG A 734 16.22 21.09 8.61
N ARG A 735 16.78 20.31 7.69
CA ARG A 735 17.26 20.80 6.39
C ARG A 735 16.25 20.53 5.30
N PHE A 736 16.25 19.34 4.70
CA PHE A 736 15.45 19.09 3.49
C PHE A 736 14.11 18.41 3.80
N PHE A 737 14.03 17.68 4.91
CA PHE A 737 12.85 16.90 5.31
C PHE A 737 12.32 15.97 4.21
N MET A 738 13.25 15.40 3.45
CA MET A 738 13.03 14.51 2.31
C MET A 738 14.06 13.38 2.33
N GLY A 739 13.71 12.26 1.72
CA GLY A 739 14.64 11.18 1.40
C GLY A 739 15.66 11.61 0.33
N SER A 740 16.78 10.87 0.25
CA SER A 740 17.78 11.05 -0.80
C SER A 740 17.18 10.82 -2.19
N LYS A 741 17.66 11.60 -3.15
CA LYS A 741 17.18 11.56 -4.55
C LYS A 741 18.34 11.37 -5.51
N PHE A 742 18.09 10.69 -6.63
CA PHE A 742 19.00 10.79 -7.76
C PHE A 742 18.88 12.19 -8.32
N ALA A 743 20.00 12.89 -8.49
CA ALA A 743 20.00 14.25 -9.04
C ALA A 743 21.00 14.42 -10.18
N ILE A 744 20.53 14.98 -11.29
CA ILE A 744 21.36 15.38 -12.44
C ILE A 744 21.43 16.90 -12.47
N PHE A 745 22.62 17.46 -12.63
CA PHE A 745 22.83 18.90 -12.54
C PHE A 745 23.89 19.41 -13.54
N ASN A 746 23.79 20.70 -13.88
CA ASN A 746 24.80 21.45 -14.60
C ASN A 746 24.77 22.94 -14.19
N TYR A 747 25.89 23.48 -13.71
CA TYR A 747 26.01 24.89 -13.32
C TYR A 747 27.39 25.47 -13.69
N ALA A 748 27.52 26.80 -13.65
CA ALA A 748 28.79 27.48 -13.91
C ALA A 748 29.33 28.13 -12.64
N THR A 749 30.66 28.09 -12.45
CA THR A 749 31.39 28.79 -11.38
C THR A 749 32.10 30.05 -11.86
N LYS A 750 32.21 30.25 -13.19
CA LYS A 750 32.88 31.41 -13.80
C LYS A 750 31.98 32.21 -14.72
N LYS A 751 31.45 31.58 -15.77
CA LYS A 751 30.62 32.23 -16.79
C LYS A 751 29.61 31.26 -17.37
N THR A 752 28.39 31.75 -17.58
CA THR A 752 27.30 30.97 -18.16
C THR A 752 27.45 30.75 -19.67
N GLY A 753 26.63 29.83 -20.18
CA GLY A 753 26.44 29.62 -21.61
C GLY A 753 27.11 28.38 -22.17
N GLY A 754 27.69 27.51 -21.34
CA GLY A 754 27.94 26.12 -21.70
C GLY A 754 26.71 25.26 -21.45
N TYR A 755 26.74 24.02 -21.93
CA TYR A 755 25.66 23.06 -21.74
C TYR A 755 26.16 21.63 -21.80
N VAL A 756 25.34 20.72 -21.29
CA VAL A 756 25.49 19.27 -21.43
C VAL A 756 24.21 18.68 -22.02
N ASP A 757 24.33 17.53 -22.69
CA ASP A 757 23.19 16.78 -23.20
C ASP A 757 23.16 15.40 -22.50
N VAL A 758 22.16 15.16 -21.67
CA VAL A 758 21.93 13.86 -21.04
C VAL A 758 21.24 12.95 -22.06
N ASP A 759 21.88 11.84 -22.40
CA ASP A 759 21.39 10.87 -23.39
C ASP A 759 20.26 10.02 -22.78
N TRP A 760 20.48 9.52 -21.58
CA TRP A 760 19.50 8.71 -20.86
C TRP A 760 19.75 8.71 -19.35
N PHE A 761 18.70 8.39 -18.60
CA PHE A 761 18.70 8.00 -17.20
C PHE A 761 18.08 6.59 -17.12
N ARG A 762 18.82 5.62 -16.59
CA ARG A 762 18.36 4.24 -16.48
C ARG A 762 18.32 3.83 -15.03
N TYR A 763 17.18 3.31 -14.62
CA TYR A 763 16.83 2.96 -13.26
C TYR A 763 16.43 1.50 -13.16
N GLU A 764 16.83 0.85 -12.07
CA GLU A 764 16.42 -0.51 -11.73
C GLU A 764 16.27 -0.67 -10.21
N ARG A 765 15.18 -1.30 -9.78
CA ARG A 765 15.09 -1.89 -8.43
C ARG A 765 15.88 -3.17 -8.41
N LEU A 766 16.86 -3.26 -7.51
CA LEU A 766 17.68 -4.45 -7.38
C LEU A 766 16.91 -5.49 -6.57
N LYS A 767 16.77 -6.70 -7.12
CA LYS A 767 16.27 -7.85 -6.35
C LYS A 767 17.30 -8.18 -5.28
N ILE A 768 16.84 -8.37 -4.05
CA ILE A 768 17.66 -8.99 -3.02
C ILE A 768 17.69 -10.48 -3.35
N GLU A 769 18.85 -11.02 -3.69
CA GLU A 769 19.07 -12.46 -3.60
C GLU A 769 19.18 -12.79 -2.11
N ASP A 770 18.32 -13.72 -1.65
CA ASP A 770 18.27 -14.19 -0.25
C ASP A 770 19.56 -14.91 0.18
#